data_AF-A0A161Z3N1-F1
#
_entry.id   AF-A0A161Z3N1-F1
#
_cell.length_a   1.000
_cell.length_b   1.000
_cell.length_c   1.000
_cell.angle_alpha   90.00
_cell.angle_beta   90.00
_cell.angle_gamma   90.00
#
_symmetry.space_group_name_H-M   'P 1'
#
loop_
_entity.id
_entity.type
_entity.pdbx_description
1 polymer ?
#
loop_
_entity_poly.entity_id
_entity_poly.type
_entity_poly.pdbx_seq_one_letter_code
_entity_poly.pdbx_strand_id
1 'polypeptide(L)'
;MDPISITSLVIEVSRVLSSLIRYAKTVQTAKSEVRKLSEELFALKGILEHLSAQVDNSPKCEELETSPFDRDVLARVLHTTNEFLQSLLLDLQTAETKFKRLKQTLKWPFTQTQVSEHLIRLERVKSWLILVLMADHNSVDRDMQHEIRDLTNTLKEDLQIRVQERKQLANRELLRWIAPVNPESSHLRASKRHRNGTGRWFVDGHLKTFLNKDENRAFFLLGKSGTGKTTLFAQAADELTYMASQGQSMCLAYFYCTISDFASQDARNVLGSLVAQLTGTVPSILDEIRSVYNKGPKNQAHRFPIELSVLEAAILKSASEKTKVVLMVDAINESHDMQLLEASLVRLANLSTNIRVIITTTSTMSSIKHHNAYVLNISGKSRGDIDTFIKYRLETDNTLRNLAPDFQAEIEYTLLRNADGSFRWVQLSLDNLSTQRSVRAMRQALRNLPGTLRETYANMLERIAPDDWKVAHEALFWLSFTKQPLTLRSLNEIVVTDETSKTLDEDMMLVPPHILLEICQGLITEDQDGYLNLAHASVKDFLTSDWIRSSRVQYFALDPATADQKAMHSCLTYLCLDNFARGYLTCPENPSRVREDHPFMAYAANFWPQHGAACDFVDPKQDMIHKFFATRSLPGRGNYGMWMQMLLRTTAGSNTNDAVAIDGTHPLYYAASFGMVPVVKSILASEPDIDVNAPGGRIGATPVWIASLRFNFEVVDILLRAGADPSIRDPGSGLNVLDLLRMVPTRHRNYHGLRAILDRPAPWKDQLKK
;
A
#
# COMPACT_ATOMS: atom_id res chain seq x y z
N MET A 1 35.72 5.12 26.09
CA MET A 1 36.00 4.45 24.81
C MET A 1 37.48 4.14 24.78
N ASP A 2 37.88 2.95 24.38
CA ASP A 2 39.31 2.66 24.20
C ASP A 2 39.89 3.63 23.15
N PRO A 3 41.08 4.21 23.37
CA PRO A 3 41.70 5.09 22.41
C PRO A 3 42.00 4.31 21.12
N ILE A 4 41.46 4.78 19.98
CA ILE A 4 41.74 4.18 18.68
C ILE A 4 43.22 4.40 18.38
N SER A 5 43.96 3.30 18.24
CA SER A 5 45.37 3.37 17.86
C SER A 5 45.52 3.79 16.40
N ILE A 6 46.49 4.66 16.11
CA ILE A 6 46.85 5.11 14.76
C ILE A 6 47.14 3.90 13.86
N THR A 7 47.76 2.84 14.41
CA THR A 7 48.03 1.60 13.68
C THR A 7 46.74 0.88 13.25
N SER A 8 45.67 0.97 14.05
CA SER A 8 44.35 0.42 13.70
C SER A 8 43.72 1.17 12.52
N LEU A 9 43.88 2.49 12.45
CA LEU A 9 43.42 3.31 11.34
C LEU A 9 44.19 3.03 10.05
N VAL A 10 45.51 2.84 10.13
CA VAL A 10 46.34 2.44 8.97
C VAL A 10 45.87 1.10 8.39
N ILE A 11 45.49 0.15 9.25
CA ILE A 11 44.89 -1.12 8.81
C ILE A 11 43.54 -0.88 8.13
N GLU A 12 42.71 0.01 8.66
CA GLU A 12 41.38 0.30 8.11
C GLU A 12 41.45 1.00 6.73
N VAL A 13 42.35 1.97 6.56
CA VAL A 13 42.63 2.59 5.25
C VAL A 13 43.08 1.52 4.23
N SER A 14 43.92 0.58 4.66
CA SER A 14 44.40 -0.51 3.81
C SER A 14 43.27 -1.45 3.36
N ARG A 15 42.25 -1.66 4.20
CA ARG A 15 41.03 -2.43 3.84
C ARG A 15 40.17 -1.71 2.80
N VAL A 16 40.01 -0.39 2.94
CA VAL A 16 39.28 0.44 1.96
C VAL A 16 39.99 0.42 0.61
N LEU A 17 41.31 0.65 0.61
CA LEU A 17 42.14 0.61 -0.61
C LEU A 17 42.05 -0.75 -1.31
N SER A 18 42.09 -1.84 -0.56
CA SER A 18 41.95 -3.20 -1.11
C SER A 18 40.62 -3.40 -1.83
N SER A 19 39.54 -2.83 -1.30
CA SER A 19 38.21 -2.87 -1.92
C SER A 19 38.16 -2.01 -3.19
N LEU A 20 38.71 -0.79 -3.16
CA LEU A 20 38.79 0.09 -4.33
C LEU A 20 39.61 -0.51 -5.48
N ILE A 21 40.76 -1.12 -5.20
CA ILE A 21 41.59 -1.79 -6.21
C ILE A 21 40.80 -2.90 -6.92
N ARG A 22 39.89 -3.59 -6.22
CA ARG A 22 39.01 -4.59 -6.83
C ARG A 22 38.03 -3.96 -7.81
N TYR A 23 37.43 -2.83 -7.47
CA TYR A 23 36.58 -2.05 -8.39
C TYR A 23 37.37 -1.55 -9.60
N ALA A 24 38.62 -1.09 -9.42
CA ALA A 24 39.49 -0.64 -10.51
C ALA A 24 39.71 -1.73 -11.58
N LYS A 25 39.81 -2.99 -11.13
CA LYS A 25 40.03 -4.16 -12.00
C LYS A 25 38.76 -4.64 -12.71
N THR A 26 37.58 -4.37 -12.15
CA THR A 26 36.31 -4.97 -12.59
C THR A 26 35.35 -3.99 -13.25
N VAL A 27 35.46 -2.69 -12.96
CA VAL A 27 34.54 -1.64 -13.44
C VAL A 27 35.29 -0.63 -14.30
N GLN A 28 35.24 -0.78 -15.63
CA GLN A 28 35.99 0.09 -16.54
C GLN A 28 35.49 1.54 -16.55
N THR A 29 34.20 1.76 -16.31
CA THR A 29 33.55 3.07 -16.40
C THR A 29 33.87 4.01 -15.23
N ALA A 30 34.43 3.50 -14.13
CA ALA A 30 34.69 4.27 -12.91
C ALA A 30 36.18 4.38 -12.56
N LYS A 31 37.08 4.11 -13.52
CA LYS A 31 38.53 4.08 -13.28
C LYS A 31 39.09 5.42 -12.80
N SER A 32 38.52 6.54 -13.25
CA SER A 32 38.97 7.88 -12.85
C SER A 32 38.64 8.14 -11.38
N GLU A 33 37.42 7.80 -10.96
CA GLU A 33 36.88 7.98 -9.62
C GLU A 33 37.60 7.08 -8.60
N VAL A 34 37.82 5.82 -8.96
CA VAL A 34 38.59 4.87 -8.14
C VAL A 34 40.02 5.37 -7.94
N ARG A 35 40.64 5.89 -8.99
CA ARG A 35 42.01 6.41 -8.95
C ARG A 35 42.11 7.60 -7.99
N LYS A 36 41.23 8.59 -8.14
CA LYS A 36 41.19 9.77 -7.26
C LYS A 36 41.01 9.39 -5.79
N LEU A 37 40.04 8.52 -5.48
CA LEU A 37 39.81 8.07 -4.10
C LEU A 37 41.00 7.28 -3.53
N SER A 38 41.66 6.47 -4.37
CA SER A 38 42.84 5.71 -3.95
C SER A 38 44.04 6.62 -3.69
N GLU A 39 44.29 7.60 -4.54
CA GLU A 39 45.36 8.62 -4.35
C GLU A 39 45.16 9.36 -3.02
N GLU A 40 43.94 9.79 -2.74
CA GLU A 40 43.58 10.48 -1.50
C GLU A 40 43.76 9.58 -0.25
N LEU A 41 43.37 8.31 -0.33
CA LEU A 41 43.54 7.35 0.77
C LEU A 41 45.00 6.96 1.00
N PHE A 42 45.83 6.86 -0.05
CA PHE A 42 47.27 6.64 0.09
C PHE A 42 47.94 7.83 0.78
N ALA A 43 47.56 9.04 0.42
CA ALA A 43 48.05 10.24 1.10
C ALA A 43 47.66 10.24 2.58
N LEU A 44 46.40 9.89 2.91
CA LEU A 44 45.94 9.74 4.29
C LEU A 44 46.74 8.67 5.05
N LYS A 45 46.99 7.52 4.42
CA LYS A 45 47.80 6.43 5.00
C LYS A 45 49.21 6.92 5.33
N GLY A 46 49.86 7.64 4.41
CA GLY A 46 51.21 8.18 4.63
C GLY A 46 51.26 9.18 5.79
N ILE A 47 50.24 10.05 5.92
CA ILE A 47 50.12 10.98 7.04
C ILE A 47 49.96 10.23 8.38
N LEU A 48 49.13 9.19 8.42
CA LEU A 48 48.93 8.37 9.62
C LEU A 48 50.17 7.56 10.00
N GLU A 49 50.89 7.00 9.02
CA GLU A 49 52.16 6.30 9.25
C GLU A 49 53.24 7.24 9.78
N HIS A 50 53.29 8.48 9.27
CA HIS A 50 54.19 9.52 9.77
C HIS A 50 53.85 9.92 11.22
N LEU A 51 52.57 10.13 11.52
CA LEU A 51 52.09 10.38 12.88
C LEU A 51 52.43 9.23 13.84
N SER A 52 52.27 7.97 13.41
CA SER A 52 52.65 6.80 14.21
C SER A 52 54.14 6.80 14.54
N ALA A 53 54.99 7.08 13.54
CA ALA A 53 56.44 7.11 13.72
C ALA A 53 56.89 8.24 14.66
N GLN A 54 56.18 9.36 14.72
CA GLN A 54 56.47 10.45 15.66
C GLN A 54 56.04 10.11 17.10
N VAL A 55 54.88 9.48 17.27
CA VAL A 55 54.41 9.02 18.59
C VAL A 55 55.33 7.94 19.17
N ASP A 56 55.83 7.03 18.34
CA ASP A 56 56.74 5.95 18.76
C ASP A 56 58.18 6.44 19.02
N ASN A 57 58.60 7.57 18.44
CA ASN A 57 59.96 8.14 18.60
C ASN A 57 60.08 9.23 19.66
N SER A 58 59.04 9.50 20.47
CA SER A 58 59.17 10.42 21.60
C SER A 58 60.04 9.77 22.69
N PRO A 59 61.24 10.31 22.99
CA PRO A 59 62.03 9.81 24.11
C PRO A 59 61.23 10.04 25.40
N LYS A 60 61.26 9.05 26.30
CA LYS A 60 60.92 9.27 27.72
C LYS A 60 61.91 10.30 28.28
N CYS A 61 61.62 11.59 28.11
CA CYS A 61 62.36 12.68 28.72
C CYS A 61 61.48 13.24 29.84
N GLU A 62 61.90 12.96 31.07
CA GLU A 62 61.54 13.73 32.24
C GLU A 62 61.95 15.20 32.01
N GLU A 63 61.06 16.12 32.40
CA GLU A 63 61.27 17.57 32.47
C GLU A 63 61.46 18.34 31.15
N LEU A 64 60.35 18.86 30.61
CA LEU A 64 60.23 20.19 29.99
C LEU A 64 58.74 20.54 29.85
N GLU A 65 58.25 21.43 30.72
CA GLU A 65 57.01 22.16 30.47
C GLU A 65 57.19 23.03 29.22
N THR A 66 56.57 22.66 28.09
CA THR A 66 55.85 23.54 27.15
C THR A 66 55.46 22.80 25.85
N SER A 67 54.19 22.38 25.77
CA SER A 67 53.31 22.44 24.59
C SER A 67 52.04 21.67 24.95
N PRO A 68 50.87 22.31 25.10
CA PRO A 68 49.63 21.61 25.41
C PRO A 68 49.12 20.95 24.14
N PHE A 69 49.74 19.82 23.76
CA PHE A 69 49.13 18.90 22.83
C PHE A 69 47.83 18.39 23.48
N ASP A 70 46.69 18.94 23.05
CA ASP A 70 45.39 18.52 23.57
C ASP A 70 45.09 17.12 23.00
N ARG A 71 45.58 16.07 23.69
CA ARG A 71 45.43 14.66 23.29
C ARG A 71 43.98 14.30 22.97
N ASP A 72 43.05 15.00 23.60
CA ASP A 72 41.61 14.88 23.39
C ASP A 72 41.17 15.31 21.98
N VAL A 73 41.82 16.31 21.39
CA VAL A 73 41.56 16.79 20.03
C VAL A 73 42.03 15.76 18.99
N LEU A 74 43.25 15.24 19.14
CA LEU A 74 43.76 14.15 18.30
C LEU A 74 42.85 12.91 18.41
N ALA A 75 42.48 12.52 19.63
CA ALA A 75 41.61 11.37 19.85
C ALA A 75 40.25 11.51 19.15
N ARG A 76 39.63 12.71 19.18
CA ARG A 76 38.35 12.98 18.49
C ARG A 76 38.45 12.82 16.99
N VAL A 77 39.54 13.25 16.36
CA VAL A 77 39.67 13.14 14.90
C VAL A 77 40.13 11.78 14.44
N LEU A 78 40.98 11.08 15.21
CA LEU A 78 41.22 9.67 14.96
C LEU A 78 39.90 8.87 15.00
N HIS A 79 39.01 9.19 15.96
CA HIS A 79 37.68 8.59 16.03
C HIS A 79 36.80 8.93 14.82
N THR A 80 36.71 10.20 14.46
CA THR A 80 35.90 10.66 13.31
C THR A 80 36.42 10.09 11.99
N THR A 81 37.74 9.99 11.83
CA THR A 81 38.40 9.37 10.67
C THR A 81 38.04 7.90 10.58
N ASN A 82 38.05 7.20 11.71
CA ASN A 82 37.71 5.78 11.76
C ASN A 82 36.23 5.55 11.35
N GLU A 83 35.29 6.35 11.89
CA GLU A 83 33.87 6.26 11.51
C GLU A 83 33.66 6.51 10.01
N PHE A 84 34.34 7.51 9.44
CA PHE A 84 34.28 7.79 8.01
C PHE A 84 34.81 6.63 7.16
N LEU A 85 35.99 6.10 7.50
CA LEU A 85 36.60 4.97 6.77
C LEU A 85 35.73 3.73 6.84
N GLN A 86 35.14 3.44 8.00
CA GLN A 86 34.19 2.33 8.17
C GLN A 86 32.93 2.53 7.33
N SER A 87 32.39 3.75 7.27
CA SER A 87 31.24 4.06 6.40
C SER A 87 31.58 3.86 4.93
N LEU A 88 32.73 4.35 4.47
CA LEU A 88 33.17 4.21 3.08
C LEU A 88 33.42 2.74 2.71
N LEU A 89 34.04 1.97 3.63
CA LEU A 89 34.25 0.54 3.48
C LEU A 89 32.92 -0.21 3.37
N LEU A 90 31.95 0.12 4.22
CA LEU A 90 30.64 -0.50 4.23
C LEU A 90 29.91 -0.26 2.90
N ASP A 91 30.00 0.94 2.34
CA ASP A 91 29.36 1.28 1.06
C ASP A 91 29.96 0.47 -0.10
N LEU A 92 31.30 0.37 -0.12
CA LEU A 92 32.03 -0.46 -1.09
C LEU A 92 31.66 -1.95 -0.97
N GLN A 93 31.61 -2.48 0.26
CA GLN A 93 31.30 -3.89 0.54
C GLN A 93 29.82 -4.25 0.32
N THR A 94 28.90 -3.31 0.59
CA THR A 94 27.47 -3.53 0.37
C THR A 94 27.17 -3.76 -1.11
N ALA A 95 27.84 -3.05 -2.00
CA ALA A 95 27.73 -3.29 -3.43
C ALA A 95 28.40 -4.60 -3.88
N GLU A 96 29.52 -4.98 -3.29
CA GLU A 96 30.18 -6.27 -3.58
C GLU A 96 29.33 -7.48 -3.13
N THR A 97 28.66 -7.38 -1.99
CA THR A 97 27.80 -8.46 -1.48
C THR A 97 26.51 -8.60 -2.30
N LYS A 98 25.95 -7.50 -2.81
CA LYS A 98 24.87 -7.54 -3.83
C LYS A 98 25.33 -8.26 -5.09
N PHE A 99 26.54 -7.99 -5.57
CA PHE A 99 27.15 -8.66 -6.73
C PHE A 99 27.33 -10.16 -6.53
N LYS A 100 27.98 -10.60 -5.42
CA LYS A 100 28.23 -12.02 -5.16
C LYS A 100 26.95 -12.85 -5.09
N ARG A 101 25.84 -12.24 -4.65
CA ARG A 101 24.52 -12.89 -4.57
C ARG A 101 23.77 -12.93 -5.90
N LEU A 102 24.00 -11.96 -6.78
CA LEU A 102 23.23 -11.81 -8.03
C LEU A 102 23.96 -12.30 -9.30
N LYS A 103 25.24 -12.73 -9.21
CA LYS A 103 26.10 -13.10 -10.37
C LYS A 103 26.06 -12.07 -11.52
N GLN A 104 25.83 -10.79 -11.21
CA GLN A 104 25.82 -9.68 -12.18
C GLN A 104 27.25 -9.13 -12.39
N THR A 105 27.46 -8.16 -13.28
CA THR A 105 28.73 -7.40 -13.35
C THR A 105 28.84 -6.41 -12.20
N LEU A 106 30.05 -6.23 -11.63
CA LEU A 106 30.27 -5.30 -10.52
C LEU A 106 29.95 -3.88 -11.03
N LYS A 107 29.01 -3.18 -10.38
CA LYS A 107 28.68 -1.79 -10.73
C LYS A 107 29.26 -0.86 -9.68
N TRP A 108 29.76 0.29 -10.13
CA TRP A 108 30.28 1.33 -9.25
C TRP A 108 29.18 1.81 -8.28
N PRO A 109 29.44 1.85 -6.95
CA PRO A 109 28.40 2.10 -5.96
C PRO A 109 28.05 3.58 -5.75
N PHE A 110 28.85 4.51 -6.29
CA PHE A 110 28.71 5.93 -6.02
C PHE A 110 28.29 6.70 -7.27
N THR A 111 27.48 7.75 -7.06
CA THR A 111 27.24 8.81 -8.05
C THR A 111 28.42 9.79 -8.09
N GLN A 112 28.52 10.59 -9.16
CA GLN A 112 29.60 11.59 -9.29
C GLN A 112 29.61 12.59 -8.12
N THR A 113 28.43 13.00 -7.65
CA THR A 113 28.25 13.87 -6.48
C THR A 113 28.74 13.21 -5.19
N GLN A 114 28.39 11.94 -4.96
CA GLN A 114 28.87 11.19 -3.79
C GLN A 114 30.39 11.02 -3.81
N VAL A 115 31.00 10.75 -4.97
CA VAL A 115 32.46 10.66 -5.11
C VAL A 115 33.11 11.99 -4.76
N SER A 116 32.59 13.13 -5.28
CA SER A 116 33.13 14.44 -4.94
C SER A 116 33.03 14.74 -3.44
N GLU A 117 31.93 14.35 -2.80
CA GLU A 117 31.75 14.55 -1.35
C GLU A 117 32.74 13.72 -0.52
N HIS A 118 32.98 12.46 -0.92
CA HIS A 118 33.99 11.60 -0.29
C HIS A 118 35.41 12.15 -0.46
N LEU A 119 35.73 12.70 -1.63
CA LEU A 119 37.03 13.34 -1.89
C LEU A 119 37.23 14.59 -1.02
N ILE A 120 36.22 15.47 -0.95
CA ILE A 120 36.25 16.66 -0.09
C ILE A 120 36.45 16.27 1.38
N ARG A 121 35.77 15.20 1.85
CA ARG A 121 35.94 14.70 3.22
C ARG A 121 37.34 14.15 3.48
N LEU A 122 37.90 13.37 2.54
CA LEU A 122 39.28 12.87 2.64
C LEU A 122 40.30 14.00 2.66
N GLU A 123 40.14 14.98 1.79
CA GLU A 123 40.97 16.18 1.74
C GLU A 123 40.93 16.91 3.09
N ARG A 124 39.73 17.13 3.65
CA ARG A 124 39.55 17.77 4.96
C ARG A 124 40.23 17.02 6.10
N VAL A 125 40.08 15.69 6.16
CA VAL A 125 40.74 14.87 7.19
C VAL A 125 42.26 14.91 7.04
N LYS A 126 42.78 14.85 5.81
CA LYS A 126 44.22 14.98 5.54
C LYS A 126 44.75 16.36 5.94
N SER A 127 44.08 17.43 5.52
CA SER A 127 44.43 18.80 5.89
C SER A 127 44.44 18.96 7.40
N TRP A 128 43.52 18.33 8.11
CA TRP A 128 43.47 18.34 9.56
C TRP A 128 44.66 17.61 10.21
N LEU A 129 44.99 16.40 9.75
CA LEU A 129 46.13 15.64 10.27
C LEU A 129 47.48 16.32 9.92
N ILE A 130 47.55 16.98 8.76
CA ILE A 130 48.70 17.82 8.37
C ILE A 130 48.78 19.07 9.27
N LEU A 131 47.66 19.72 9.57
CA LEU A 131 47.63 20.85 10.50
C LEU A 131 48.07 20.43 11.91
N VAL A 132 47.69 19.24 12.37
CA VAL A 132 48.21 18.69 13.64
C VAL A 132 49.71 18.46 13.58
N LEU A 133 50.23 17.92 12.47
CA LEU A 133 51.68 17.77 12.25
C LEU A 133 52.41 19.12 12.20
N MET A 134 51.75 20.17 11.71
CA MET A 134 52.31 21.53 11.59
C MET A 134 52.17 22.35 12.88
N ALA A 135 51.13 22.11 13.68
CA ALA A 135 50.92 22.76 14.98
C ALA A 135 52.07 22.49 15.95
N ASP A 136 52.71 21.32 15.83
CA ASP A 136 53.92 20.95 16.57
C ASP A 136 55.14 21.84 16.23
N HIS A 137 55.08 22.61 15.14
CA HIS A 137 56.18 23.46 14.67
C HIS A 137 55.99 24.97 14.88
N ASN A 138 54.80 25.49 15.22
CA ASN A 138 54.58 26.95 15.34
C ASN A 138 53.60 27.35 16.44
N SER A 139 53.96 28.39 17.22
CA SER A 139 53.26 28.93 18.40
C SER A 139 51.97 29.76 18.12
N VAL A 140 51.21 29.46 17.05
CA VAL A 140 49.97 30.19 16.71
C VAL A 140 48.74 29.39 17.14
N ASP A 141 48.41 29.49 18.43
CA ASP A 141 47.58 28.52 19.16
C ASP A 141 46.07 28.85 19.25
N ARG A 142 45.56 29.90 18.58
CA ARG A 142 44.12 30.29 18.71
C ARG A 142 43.29 30.20 17.44
N ASP A 143 43.74 30.77 16.32
CA ASP A 143 42.98 30.73 15.07
C ASP A 143 42.90 29.29 14.52
N MET A 144 43.99 28.53 14.69
CA MET A 144 44.04 27.12 14.32
C MET A 144 43.08 26.26 15.15
N GLN A 145 42.98 26.50 16.47
CA GLN A 145 42.02 25.79 17.33
C GLN A 145 40.57 26.11 16.97
N HIS A 146 40.29 27.32 16.48
CA HIS A 146 38.97 27.72 16.03
C HIS A 146 38.57 27.01 14.73
N GLU A 147 39.44 27.02 13.70
CA GLU A 147 39.21 26.30 12.44
C GLU A 147 39.05 24.78 12.66
N ILE A 148 39.84 24.21 13.59
CA ILE A 148 39.74 22.79 14.00
C ILE A 148 38.35 22.46 14.57
N ARG A 149 37.81 23.36 15.40
CA ARG A 149 36.50 23.16 16.05
C ARG A 149 35.38 23.25 15.01
N ASP A 150 35.44 24.25 14.14
CA ASP A 150 34.42 24.49 13.11
C ASP A 150 34.38 23.34 12.10
N LEU A 151 35.53 22.82 11.70
CA LEU A 151 35.60 21.68 10.78
C LEU A 151 35.09 20.38 11.41
N THR A 152 35.41 20.14 12.69
CA THR A 152 34.91 18.98 13.45
C THR A 152 33.39 19.02 13.59
N ASN A 153 32.83 20.20 13.91
CA ASN A 153 31.38 20.39 13.99
C ASN A 153 30.72 20.13 12.63
N THR A 154 31.28 20.67 11.55
CA THR A 154 30.78 20.47 10.19
C THR A 154 30.78 18.98 9.78
N LEU A 155 31.86 18.25 10.08
CA LEU A 155 31.93 16.79 9.78
C LEU A 155 30.92 15.99 10.60
N LYS A 156 30.72 16.35 11.86
CA LYS A 156 29.74 15.71 12.74
C LYS A 156 28.31 15.96 12.25
N GLU A 157 28.00 17.18 11.83
CA GLU A 157 26.70 17.54 11.23
C GLU A 157 26.45 16.74 9.94
N ASP A 158 27.44 16.65 9.07
CA ASP A 158 27.36 15.94 7.79
C ASP A 158 27.18 14.40 7.98
N LEU A 159 27.83 13.82 8.99
CA LEU A 159 27.61 12.42 9.41
C LEU A 159 26.20 12.22 9.97
N GLN A 160 25.71 13.12 10.81
CA GLN A 160 24.35 13.06 11.37
C GLN A 160 23.28 13.15 10.28
N ILE A 161 23.46 14.04 9.29
CA ILE A 161 22.57 14.18 8.14
C ILE A 161 22.48 12.85 7.37
N ARG A 162 23.61 12.25 6.99
CA ARG A 162 23.60 10.97 6.23
C ARG A 162 22.99 9.80 7.02
N VAL A 163 23.26 9.72 8.32
CA VAL A 163 22.63 8.69 9.18
C VAL A 163 21.12 8.88 9.20
N GLN A 164 20.66 10.13 9.29
CA GLN A 164 19.24 10.46 9.27
C GLN A 164 18.60 10.16 7.91
N GLU A 165 19.26 10.48 6.79
CA GLU A 165 18.80 10.14 5.44
C GLU A 165 18.66 8.62 5.24
N ARG A 166 19.64 7.83 5.69
CA ARG A 166 19.55 6.36 5.66
C ARG A 166 18.39 5.85 6.49
N LYS A 167 18.19 6.42 7.69
CA LYS A 167 17.07 6.05 8.57
C LYS A 167 15.73 6.38 7.91
N GLN A 168 15.62 7.53 7.27
CA GLN A 168 14.43 7.97 6.52
C GLN A 168 14.14 7.07 5.32
N LEU A 169 15.15 6.72 4.52
CA LEU A 169 14.98 5.82 3.37
C LEU A 169 14.48 4.44 3.83
N ALA A 170 15.08 3.90 4.88
CA ALA A 170 14.64 2.63 5.48
C ALA A 170 13.22 2.71 6.06
N ASN A 171 12.84 3.85 6.66
CA ASN A 171 11.47 4.09 7.12
C ASN A 171 10.48 4.12 5.97
N ARG A 172 10.82 4.71 4.82
CA ARG A 172 9.93 4.72 3.65
C ARG A 172 9.61 3.32 3.14
N GLU A 173 10.60 2.42 3.10
CA GLU A 173 10.36 1.02 2.72
C GLU A 173 9.45 0.29 3.71
N LEU A 174 9.66 0.51 5.02
CA LEU A 174 8.82 -0.04 6.08
C LEU A 174 7.37 0.42 5.94
N LEU A 175 7.17 1.72 5.75
CA LEU A 175 5.84 2.32 5.59
C LEU A 175 5.14 1.79 4.33
N ARG A 176 5.86 1.66 3.21
CA ARG A 176 5.31 1.07 1.98
C ARG A 176 4.88 -0.39 2.15
N TRP A 177 5.57 -1.14 3.03
CA TRP A 177 5.23 -2.53 3.31
C TRP A 177 3.96 -2.68 4.18
N ILE A 178 3.77 -1.82 5.18
CA ILE A 178 2.61 -1.92 6.10
C ILE A 178 1.40 -1.09 5.66
N ALA A 179 1.61 -0.02 4.91
CA ALA A 179 0.57 0.94 4.50
C ALA A 179 0.58 1.12 2.98
N PRO A 180 0.13 0.10 2.21
CA PRO A 180 0.08 0.20 0.75
C PRO A 180 -1.00 1.17 0.25
N VAL A 181 -1.95 1.57 1.11
CA VAL A 181 -3.06 2.47 0.79
C VAL A 181 -2.93 3.77 1.60
N ASN A 182 -2.93 4.90 0.91
CA ASN A 182 -2.95 6.24 1.53
C ASN A 182 -4.41 6.75 1.62
N PRO A 183 -4.93 7.04 2.82
CA PRO A 183 -6.30 7.52 3.00
C PRO A 183 -6.51 9.00 2.65
N GLU A 184 -5.44 9.76 2.36
CA GLU A 184 -5.49 11.21 2.15
C GLU A 184 -6.39 11.65 0.98
N SER A 185 -6.35 10.95 -0.15
CA SER A 185 -7.21 11.28 -1.31
C SER A 185 -8.69 11.07 -0.99
N SER A 186 -9.03 9.98 -0.28
CA SER A 186 -10.38 9.71 0.21
C SER A 186 -10.83 10.75 1.24
N HIS A 187 -9.94 11.16 2.15
CA HIS A 187 -10.22 12.22 3.11
C HIS A 187 -10.50 13.56 2.42
N LEU A 188 -9.66 13.96 1.47
CA LEU A 188 -9.83 15.21 0.73
C LEU A 188 -11.16 15.21 -0.05
N ARG A 189 -11.53 14.10 -0.68
CA ARG A 189 -12.84 13.95 -1.36
C ARG A 189 -14.00 14.07 -0.39
N ALA A 190 -13.91 13.45 0.78
CA ALA A 190 -14.93 13.52 1.82
C ALA A 190 -15.06 14.92 2.43
N SER A 191 -13.94 15.58 2.73
CA SER A 191 -13.86 16.94 3.29
C SER A 191 -14.39 17.98 2.30
N LYS A 192 -14.09 17.87 0.99
CA LYS A 192 -14.66 18.75 -0.05
C LYS A 192 -16.19 18.73 -0.15
N ARG A 193 -16.84 17.64 0.30
CA ARG A 193 -18.31 17.52 0.35
C ARG A 193 -18.91 18.22 1.58
N HIS A 194 -18.10 18.51 2.60
CA HIS A 194 -18.54 19.26 3.77
C HIS A 194 -18.95 20.68 3.39
N ARG A 195 -19.88 21.24 4.17
CA ARG A 195 -20.36 22.61 4.02
C ARG A 195 -20.35 23.31 5.37
N ASN A 196 -19.86 24.55 5.38
CA ASN A 196 -19.84 25.37 6.57
C ASN A 196 -21.24 25.47 7.19
N GLY A 197 -21.30 25.33 8.52
CA GLY A 197 -22.57 25.31 9.27
C GLY A 197 -23.19 23.93 9.46
N THR A 198 -22.80 22.92 8.66
CA THR A 198 -23.32 21.55 8.83
C THR A 198 -22.49 20.69 9.79
N GLY A 199 -23.11 19.69 10.42
CA GLY A 199 -22.46 18.68 11.26
C GLY A 199 -21.99 19.19 12.63
N ARG A 200 -22.27 20.45 12.98
CA ARG A 200 -21.89 21.07 14.27
C ARG A 200 -22.51 20.35 15.47
N TRP A 201 -23.75 19.89 15.34
CA TRP A 201 -24.42 19.09 16.38
C TRP A 201 -23.66 17.80 16.73
N PHE A 202 -22.93 17.22 15.77
CA PHE A 202 -22.11 16.04 15.97
C PHE A 202 -20.75 16.42 16.58
N VAL A 203 -20.03 17.37 15.97
CA VAL A 203 -18.68 17.77 16.39
C VAL A 203 -18.71 18.43 17.78
N ASP A 204 -19.57 19.43 17.98
CA ASP A 204 -19.64 20.20 19.22
C ASP A 204 -20.40 19.47 20.33
N GLY A 205 -21.27 18.54 19.97
CA GLY A 205 -22.06 17.73 20.90
C GLY A 205 -21.44 16.36 21.15
N HIS A 206 -21.79 15.38 20.30
CA HIS A 206 -21.48 13.97 20.51
C HIS A 206 -19.98 13.66 20.52
N LEU A 207 -19.20 14.23 19.59
CA LEU A 207 -17.76 13.99 19.50
C LEU A 207 -17.04 14.56 20.72
N LYS A 208 -17.24 15.83 21.07
CA LYS A 208 -16.64 16.42 22.29
C LYS A 208 -17.03 15.66 23.55
N THR A 209 -18.31 15.26 23.67
CA THR A 209 -18.78 14.45 24.81
C THR A 209 -18.04 13.12 24.89
N PHE A 210 -17.91 12.43 23.76
CA PHE A 210 -17.15 11.19 23.68
C PHE A 210 -15.70 11.40 24.07
N LEU A 211 -15.01 12.43 23.55
CA LEU A 211 -13.60 12.68 23.86
C LEU A 211 -13.33 13.01 25.34
N ASN A 212 -14.30 13.61 26.03
CA ASN A 212 -14.14 14.10 27.40
C ASN A 212 -14.62 13.11 28.48
N LYS A 213 -15.52 12.18 28.16
CA LYS A 213 -16.00 11.17 29.12
C LYS A 213 -15.09 9.94 29.18
N ASP A 214 -14.82 9.43 30.37
CA ASP A 214 -13.99 8.24 30.54
C ASP A 214 -14.69 6.91 30.22
N GLU A 215 -16.01 6.94 30.11
CA GLU A 215 -16.86 5.85 29.65
C GLU A 215 -16.89 5.77 28.12
N ASN A 216 -17.13 4.57 27.59
CA ASN A 216 -17.31 4.30 26.16
C ASN A 216 -16.13 4.73 25.31
N ARG A 217 -15.13 3.86 25.16
CA ARG A 217 -13.90 4.13 24.40
C ARG A 217 -14.05 3.88 22.89
N ALA A 218 -15.12 3.22 22.46
CA ALA A 218 -15.48 3.05 21.06
C ALA A 218 -16.77 3.84 20.72
N PHE A 219 -16.80 4.51 19.57
CA PHE A 219 -17.94 5.26 19.05
C PHE A 219 -18.36 4.67 17.70
N PHE A 220 -19.62 4.27 17.58
CA PHE A 220 -20.19 3.77 16.33
C PHE A 220 -21.20 4.77 15.77
N LEU A 221 -20.94 5.29 14.57
CA LEU A 221 -21.83 6.15 13.82
C LEU A 221 -22.59 5.33 12.77
N LEU A 222 -23.88 5.08 13.05
CA LEU A 222 -24.77 4.28 12.22
C LEU A 222 -25.68 5.16 11.37
N GLY A 223 -25.98 4.74 10.16
CA GLY A 223 -26.97 5.40 9.31
C GLY A 223 -27.02 4.82 7.92
N LYS A 224 -28.16 4.95 7.23
CA LYS A 224 -28.33 4.45 5.86
C LYS A 224 -27.30 5.03 4.89
N SER A 225 -27.14 4.42 3.72
CA SER A 225 -26.32 5.00 2.66
C SER A 225 -26.87 6.37 2.24
N GLY A 226 -25.97 7.34 2.03
CA GLY A 226 -26.35 8.71 1.60
C GLY A 226 -26.84 9.65 2.72
N THR A 227 -26.74 9.26 3.99
CA THR A 227 -27.12 10.12 5.13
C THR A 227 -25.99 11.05 5.63
N GLY A 228 -24.82 11.06 4.98
CA GLY A 228 -23.72 11.99 5.30
C GLY A 228 -22.66 11.49 6.30
N LYS A 229 -22.62 10.19 6.63
CA LYS A 229 -21.64 9.61 7.59
C LYS A 229 -20.19 9.96 7.26
N THR A 230 -19.76 9.67 6.03
CA THR A 230 -18.39 9.94 5.55
C THR A 230 -18.03 11.43 5.62
N THR A 231 -19.00 12.33 5.40
CA THR A 231 -18.79 13.78 5.54
C THR A 231 -18.64 14.19 7.00
N LEU A 232 -19.47 13.65 7.91
CA LEU A 232 -19.31 13.87 9.36
C LEU A 232 -18.00 13.30 9.89
N PHE A 233 -17.58 12.15 9.37
CA PHE A 233 -16.30 11.51 9.70
C PHE A 233 -15.12 12.41 9.29
N ALA A 234 -15.11 12.90 8.05
CA ALA A 234 -14.08 13.81 7.57
C ALA A 234 -14.04 15.11 8.39
N GLN A 235 -15.20 15.70 8.70
CA GLN A 235 -15.27 16.89 9.54
C GLN A 235 -14.73 16.64 10.96
N ALA A 236 -15.02 15.48 11.54
CA ALA A 236 -14.44 15.11 12.83
C ALA A 236 -12.92 14.91 12.75
N ALA A 237 -12.42 14.29 11.69
CA ALA A 237 -10.98 14.15 11.47
C ALA A 237 -10.30 15.52 11.32
N ASP A 238 -10.90 16.46 10.58
CA ASP A 238 -10.42 17.84 10.43
C ASP A 238 -10.37 18.57 11.79
N GLU A 239 -11.44 18.50 12.58
CA GLU A 239 -11.49 19.12 13.92
C GLU A 239 -10.46 18.50 14.88
N LEU A 240 -10.33 17.17 14.89
CA LEU A 240 -9.36 16.47 15.74
C LEU A 240 -7.92 16.79 15.34
N THR A 241 -7.66 16.94 14.03
CA THR A 241 -6.36 17.38 13.51
C THR A 241 -6.06 18.81 13.97
N TYR A 242 -7.05 19.69 13.90
CA TYR A 242 -6.93 21.05 14.42
C TYR A 242 -6.65 21.06 15.92
N MET A 243 -7.40 20.29 16.73
CA MET A 243 -7.18 20.18 18.17
C MET A 243 -5.77 19.68 18.51
N ALA A 244 -5.26 18.68 17.78
CA ALA A 244 -3.90 18.19 17.93
C ALA A 244 -2.84 19.27 17.62
N SER A 245 -3.08 20.10 16.59
CA SER A 245 -2.18 21.21 16.23
C SER A 245 -2.12 22.33 17.27
N GLN A 246 -3.17 22.47 18.09
CA GLN A 246 -3.26 23.47 19.16
C GLN A 246 -2.56 23.03 20.47
N GLY A 247 -1.73 21.98 20.41
CA GLY A 247 -0.92 21.54 21.56
C GLY A 247 -1.66 20.63 22.55
N GLN A 248 -2.85 20.14 22.21
CA GLN A 248 -3.44 19.04 22.97
C GLN A 248 -2.57 17.79 22.82
N SER A 249 -2.29 17.08 23.93
CA SER A 249 -1.50 15.85 23.87
C SER A 249 -2.33 14.70 23.30
N MET A 250 -2.50 14.72 21.99
CA MET A 250 -3.25 13.72 21.25
C MET A 250 -2.63 13.41 19.89
N CYS A 251 -2.81 12.16 19.45
CA CYS A 251 -2.46 11.67 18.12
C CYS A 251 -3.73 11.23 17.41
N LEU A 252 -3.81 11.50 16.11
CA LEU A 252 -4.93 11.07 15.26
C LEU A 252 -4.40 10.16 14.15
N ALA A 253 -5.14 9.11 13.86
CA ALA A 253 -5.00 8.36 12.62
C ALA A 253 -6.39 7.98 12.10
N TYR A 254 -6.58 8.07 10.78
CA TYR A 254 -7.86 7.76 10.15
C TYR A 254 -7.68 6.89 8.90
N PHE A 255 -8.72 6.14 8.54
CA PHE A 255 -8.74 5.36 7.31
C PHE A 255 -10.15 5.29 6.72
N TYR A 256 -10.25 5.11 5.39
CA TYR A 256 -11.51 4.96 4.66
C TYR A 256 -11.51 3.60 3.96
N CYS A 257 -12.36 2.68 4.41
CA CYS A 257 -12.59 1.44 3.66
C CYS A 257 -13.40 1.77 2.41
N THR A 258 -13.03 1.18 1.27
CA THR A 258 -13.72 1.40 0.00
C THR A 258 -13.94 0.09 -0.75
N ILE A 259 -15.16 -0.09 -1.27
CA ILE A 259 -15.52 -1.27 -2.09
C ILE A 259 -14.65 -1.41 -3.34
N SER A 260 -14.19 -0.29 -3.92
CA SER A 260 -13.45 -0.25 -5.17
C SER A 260 -11.95 -0.56 -5.06
N ASP A 261 -11.41 -0.64 -3.84
CA ASP A 261 -9.99 -0.94 -3.61
C ASP A 261 -9.85 -2.11 -2.62
N PHE A 262 -9.52 -3.28 -3.15
CA PHE A 262 -9.31 -4.50 -2.38
C PHE A 262 -8.22 -4.36 -1.32
N ALA A 263 -7.18 -3.55 -1.57
CA ALA A 263 -6.14 -3.32 -0.56
C ALA A 263 -6.69 -2.54 0.65
N SER A 264 -7.69 -1.67 0.45
CA SER A 264 -8.36 -0.92 1.53
C SER A 264 -9.28 -1.79 2.39
N GLN A 265 -9.54 -3.03 1.99
CA GLN A 265 -10.48 -3.95 2.64
C GLN A 265 -9.78 -4.94 3.58
N ASP A 266 -8.46 -5.08 3.50
CA ASP A 266 -7.64 -5.94 4.37
C ASP A 266 -7.34 -5.25 5.70
N ALA A 267 -7.68 -5.90 6.82
CA ALA A 267 -7.50 -5.33 8.16
C ALA A 267 -6.04 -4.94 8.47
N ARG A 268 -5.06 -5.65 7.89
CA ARG A 268 -3.62 -5.37 8.08
C ARG A 268 -3.21 -4.08 7.40
N ASN A 269 -3.73 -3.81 6.20
CA ASN A 269 -3.45 -2.57 5.48
C ASN A 269 -4.10 -1.38 6.19
N VAL A 270 -5.32 -1.57 6.73
CA VAL A 270 -6.00 -0.54 7.52
C VAL A 270 -5.19 -0.20 8.77
N LEU A 271 -4.89 -1.18 9.63
CA LEU A 271 -4.10 -0.91 10.85
C LEU A 271 -2.68 -0.44 10.53
N GLY A 272 -2.06 -0.95 9.46
CA GLY A 272 -0.74 -0.52 9.02
C GLY A 272 -0.71 0.94 8.55
N SER A 273 -1.77 1.38 7.87
CA SER A 273 -1.97 2.79 7.51
C SER A 273 -2.21 3.68 8.74
N LEU A 274 -2.95 3.19 9.75
CA LEU A 274 -3.10 3.91 11.01
C LEU A 274 -1.75 4.04 11.73
N VAL A 275 -0.98 2.95 11.82
CA VAL A 275 0.37 2.97 12.39
C VAL A 275 1.27 3.94 11.64
N ALA A 276 1.26 3.91 10.31
CA ALA A 276 2.04 4.81 9.46
C ALA A 276 1.78 6.29 9.80
N GLN A 277 0.52 6.68 9.98
CA GLN A 277 0.16 8.05 10.39
C GLN A 277 0.66 8.38 11.79
N LEU A 278 0.52 7.46 12.76
CA LEU A 278 1.01 7.68 14.12
C LEU A 278 2.54 7.85 14.21
N THR A 279 3.31 7.37 13.21
CA THR A 279 4.76 7.59 13.17
C THR A 279 5.16 9.05 13.04
N GLY A 280 4.28 9.90 12.49
CA GLY A 280 4.51 11.33 12.40
C GLY A 280 4.63 12.00 13.77
N THR A 281 3.88 11.51 14.76
CA THR A 281 3.90 12.02 16.14
C THR A 281 4.79 11.18 17.06
N VAL A 282 4.84 9.86 16.86
CA VAL A 282 5.61 8.93 17.68
C VAL A 282 6.52 8.05 16.79
N PRO A 283 7.72 8.54 16.40
CA PRO A 283 8.61 7.83 15.48
C PRO A 283 9.13 6.49 16.00
N SER A 284 9.17 6.29 17.32
CA SER A 284 9.66 5.07 17.98
C SER A 284 8.78 3.83 17.75
N ILE A 285 7.55 4.01 17.24
CA ILE A 285 6.68 2.88 16.84
C ILE A 285 7.35 2.04 15.75
N LEU A 286 8.11 2.68 14.86
CA LEU A 286 8.77 1.98 13.74
C LEU A 286 9.87 1.03 14.19
N ASP A 287 10.40 1.14 15.41
CA ASP A 287 11.50 0.29 15.87
C ASP A 287 11.04 -1.18 16.03
N GLU A 288 9.81 -1.40 16.48
CA GLU A 288 9.21 -2.74 16.60
C GLU A 288 8.91 -3.36 15.25
N ILE A 289 8.31 -2.57 14.36
CA ILE A 289 8.03 -2.98 12.99
C ILE A 289 9.34 -3.30 12.26
N ARG A 290 10.37 -2.50 12.48
CA ARG A 290 11.71 -2.70 11.92
C ARG A 290 12.36 -3.99 12.41
N SER A 291 12.19 -4.35 13.68
CA SER A 291 12.66 -5.63 14.21
C SER A 291 12.04 -6.82 13.47
N VAL A 292 10.72 -6.78 13.23
CA VAL A 292 10.02 -7.81 12.45
C VAL A 292 10.46 -7.78 10.98
N TYR A 293 10.55 -6.60 10.39
CA TYR A 293 10.99 -6.40 9.01
C TYR A 293 12.40 -6.93 8.76
N ASN A 294 13.33 -6.77 9.71
CA ASN A 294 14.71 -7.22 9.58
C ASN A 294 14.89 -8.73 9.81
N LYS A 295 13.98 -9.36 10.57
CA LYS A 295 13.95 -10.83 10.75
C LYS A 295 13.38 -11.55 9.52
N GLY A 296 12.58 -10.87 8.71
CA GLY A 296 12.04 -11.40 7.47
C GLY A 296 13.10 -11.55 6.36
N PRO A 297 12.76 -12.24 5.26
CA PRO A 297 13.64 -12.38 4.11
C PRO A 297 14.07 -11.03 3.56
N LYS A 298 15.34 -10.91 3.16
CA LYS A 298 15.90 -9.65 2.65
C LYS A 298 15.31 -9.21 1.30
N ASN A 299 14.80 -10.16 0.52
CA ASN A 299 14.14 -9.87 -0.74
C ASN A 299 12.69 -9.46 -0.48
N GLN A 300 12.28 -8.28 -0.97
CA GLN A 300 10.92 -7.75 -0.79
C GLN A 300 9.84 -8.72 -1.32
N ALA A 301 10.13 -9.47 -2.39
CA ALA A 301 9.20 -10.45 -2.95
C ALA A 301 8.91 -11.64 -2.01
N HIS A 302 9.76 -11.89 -1.00
CA HIS A 302 9.61 -12.97 -0.01
C HIS A 302 9.24 -12.44 1.37
N ARG A 303 8.93 -11.14 1.51
CA ARG A 303 8.54 -10.60 2.81
C ARG A 303 7.20 -11.16 3.22
N PHE A 304 7.17 -11.71 4.42
CA PHE A 304 5.94 -12.11 5.09
C PHE A 304 4.99 -10.91 5.19
N PRO A 305 3.67 -11.08 5.01
CA PRO A 305 2.73 -10.04 5.39
C PRO A 305 2.85 -9.79 6.91
N ILE A 306 2.76 -8.52 7.32
CA ILE A 306 2.83 -8.18 8.73
C ILE A 306 1.63 -8.75 9.47
N GLU A 307 1.86 -9.28 10.67
CA GLU A 307 0.78 -9.78 11.51
C GLU A 307 0.00 -8.63 12.15
N LEU A 308 -1.31 -8.80 12.22
CA LEU A 308 -2.23 -7.83 12.81
C LEU A 308 -1.88 -7.49 14.28
N SER A 309 -1.45 -8.49 15.06
CA SER A 309 -1.06 -8.29 16.47
C SER A 309 0.20 -7.44 16.64
N VAL A 310 1.11 -7.44 15.66
CA VAL A 310 2.31 -6.58 15.69
C VAL A 310 1.89 -5.12 15.49
N LEU A 311 0.94 -4.87 14.57
CA LEU A 311 0.37 -3.55 14.35
C LEU A 311 -0.39 -3.06 15.58
N GLU A 312 -1.16 -3.94 16.24
CA GLU A 312 -1.86 -3.61 17.49
C GLU A 312 -0.91 -3.26 18.63
N ALA A 313 0.18 -4.02 18.80
CA ALA A 313 1.19 -3.73 19.80
C ALA A 313 1.86 -2.37 19.55
N ALA A 314 2.18 -2.08 18.28
CA ALA A 314 2.70 -0.79 17.84
C ALA A 314 1.75 0.37 18.18
N ILE A 315 0.44 0.22 17.95
CA ILE A 315 -0.57 1.21 18.33
C ILE A 315 -0.66 1.35 19.85
N LEU A 316 -0.67 0.25 20.61
CA LEU A 316 -0.73 0.31 22.08
C LEU A 316 0.45 1.07 22.67
N LYS A 317 1.66 0.89 22.12
CA LYS A 317 2.84 1.62 22.54
C LYS A 317 2.77 3.12 22.24
N SER A 318 2.05 3.51 21.21
CA SER A 318 1.82 4.93 20.90
C SER A 318 0.97 5.64 21.97
N ALA A 319 0.15 4.90 22.70
CA ALA A 319 -0.69 5.39 23.78
C ALA A 319 0.10 5.44 25.10
N SER A 320 0.90 6.49 25.28
CA SER A 320 1.59 6.78 26.56
C SER A 320 0.61 7.36 27.59
N GLU A 321 0.98 7.41 28.88
CA GLU A 321 0.16 7.99 29.95
C GLU A 321 -0.34 9.41 29.65
N LYS A 322 0.41 10.19 28.88
CA LYS A 322 0.13 11.61 28.61
C LYS A 322 -0.54 11.86 27.26
N THR A 323 -0.58 10.89 26.36
CA THR A 323 -0.98 11.11 24.96
C THR A 323 -2.20 10.28 24.60
N LYS A 324 -3.30 10.95 24.25
CA LYS A 324 -4.54 10.31 23.79
C LYS A 324 -4.42 9.93 22.31
N VAL A 325 -4.69 8.69 21.95
CA VAL A 325 -4.68 8.22 20.55
C VAL A 325 -6.10 8.05 20.07
N VAL A 326 -6.48 8.76 19.01
CA VAL A 326 -7.79 8.64 18.37
C VAL A 326 -7.62 7.92 17.03
N LEU A 327 -8.26 6.76 16.90
CA LEU A 327 -8.28 5.96 15.69
C LEU A 327 -9.65 6.08 15.04
N MET A 328 -9.69 6.35 13.75
CA MET A 328 -10.95 6.52 13.02
C MET A 328 -10.99 5.62 11.78
N VAL A 329 -12.11 4.89 11.58
CA VAL A 329 -12.31 4.07 10.37
C VAL A 329 -13.71 4.34 9.79
N ASP A 330 -13.75 4.85 8.56
CA ASP A 330 -14.99 5.08 7.81
C ASP A 330 -15.38 3.83 7.02
N ALA A 331 -16.70 3.58 6.95
CA ALA A 331 -17.34 2.55 6.15
C ALA A 331 -16.77 1.15 6.38
N ILE A 332 -16.62 0.73 7.66
CA ILE A 332 -16.04 -0.58 8.00
C ILE A 332 -16.77 -1.76 7.35
N ASN A 333 -18.05 -1.60 7.02
CA ASN A 333 -18.86 -2.57 6.28
C ASN A 333 -18.40 -2.82 4.85
N GLU A 334 -17.49 -2.00 4.32
CA GLU A 334 -16.88 -2.17 3.01
C GLU A 334 -15.60 -3.02 3.06
N SER A 335 -15.13 -3.41 4.26
CA SER A 335 -13.99 -4.32 4.44
C SER A 335 -14.42 -5.79 4.35
N HIS A 336 -13.65 -6.61 3.62
CA HIS A 336 -13.80 -8.07 3.62
C HIS A 336 -13.53 -8.68 5.00
N ASP A 337 -12.57 -8.10 5.73
CA ASP A 337 -12.19 -8.49 7.08
C ASP A 337 -12.96 -7.71 8.17
N MET A 338 -14.17 -7.22 7.87
CA MET A 338 -14.94 -6.33 8.76
C MET A 338 -14.95 -6.82 10.22
N GLN A 339 -15.27 -8.10 10.46
CA GLN A 339 -15.34 -8.64 11.82
C GLN A 339 -13.98 -8.67 12.52
N LEU A 340 -12.91 -8.99 11.78
CA LEU A 340 -11.55 -9.01 12.31
C LEU A 340 -11.08 -7.59 12.66
N LEU A 341 -11.32 -6.64 11.76
CA LEU A 341 -10.97 -5.23 11.92
C LEU A 341 -11.73 -4.60 13.09
N GLU A 342 -13.04 -4.81 13.18
CA GLU A 342 -13.88 -4.33 14.29
C GLU A 342 -13.38 -4.89 15.63
N ALA A 343 -13.15 -6.21 15.70
CA ALA A 343 -12.66 -6.87 16.91
C ALA A 343 -11.28 -6.34 17.34
N SER A 344 -10.40 -6.02 16.39
CA SER A 344 -9.09 -5.42 16.67
C SER A 344 -9.20 -3.99 17.19
N LEU A 345 -9.99 -3.14 16.55
CA LEU A 345 -10.19 -1.75 16.97
C LEU A 345 -10.84 -1.68 18.36
N VAL A 346 -11.91 -2.45 18.60
CA VAL A 346 -12.56 -2.51 19.92
C VAL A 346 -11.62 -3.08 20.99
N ARG A 347 -10.81 -4.08 20.65
CA ARG A 347 -9.78 -4.61 21.56
C ARG A 347 -8.78 -3.52 21.95
N LEU A 348 -8.26 -2.73 21.01
CA LEU A 348 -7.34 -1.62 21.29
C LEU A 348 -7.96 -0.60 22.25
N ALA A 349 -9.23 -0.23 22.02
CA ALA A 349 -9.97 0.69 22.89
C ALA A 349 -10.18 0.15 24.33
N ASN A 350 -10.24 -1.17 24.48
CA ASN A 350 -10.40 -1.82 25.80
C ASN A 350 -9.07 -2.10 26.51
N LEU A 351 -7.97 -2.23 25.78
CA LEU A 351 -6.64 -2.51 26.35
C LEU A 351 -5.94 -1.25 26.89
N SER A 352 -6.30 -0.06 26.41
CA SER A 352 -5.73 1.20 26.88
C SER A 352 -6.81 2.26 27.05
N THR A 353 -6.82 2.91 28.21
CA THR A 353 -7.72 4.05 28.49
C THR A 353 -7.39 5.26 27.62
N ASN A 354 -6.17 5.37 27.10
CA ASN A 354 -5.74 6.48 26.26
C ASN A 354 -6.09 6.29 24.78
N ILE A 355 -6.63 5.13 24.39
CA ILE A 355 -7.09 4.88 23.02
C ILE A 355 -8.59 5.14 22.92
N ARG A 356 -8.99 5.89 21.90
CA ARG A 356 -10.37 6.07 21.48
C ARG A 356 -10.54 5.66 20.03
N VAL A 357 -11.68 5.04 19.72
CA VAL A 357 -11.98 4.53 18.39
C VAL A 357 -13.30 5.12 17.89
N ILE A 358 -13.33 5.58 16.65
CA ILE A 358 -14.55 6.05 15.96
C ILE A 358 -14.73 5.23 14.68
N ILE A 359 -15.90 4.63 14.51
CA ILE A 359 -16.23 3.75 13.38
C ILE A 359 -17.53 4.23 12.74
N THR A 360 -17.61 4.21 11.40
CA THR A 360 -18.89 4.43 10.68
C THR A 360 -19.33 3.16 9.94
N THR A 361 -20.65 2.93 9.87
CA THR A 361 -21.24 1.76 9.16
C THR A 361 -22.73 1.98 8.80
N THR A 362 -23.28 1.18 7.87
CA THR A 362 -24.62 1.38 7.28
C THR A 362 -25.80 0.75 8.03
N SER A 363 -25.62 -0.35 8.78
CA SER A 363 -26.74 -1.03 9.46
C SER A 363 -26.33 -1.89 10.65
N THR A 364 -27.34 -2.24 11.46
CA THR A 364 -27.30 -2.86 12.79
C THR A 364 -26.47 -4.14 12.84
N MET A 365 -25.24 -4.02 13.33
CA MET A 365 -24.54 -5.16 13.90
C MET A 365 -25.42 -5.81 14.97
N SER A 366 -25.76 -7.08 14.80
CA SER A 366 -26.30 -7.95 15.85
C SER A 366 -25.30 -8.14 17.01
N SER A 367 -24.06 -7.65 16.85
CA SER A 367 -22.92 -7.85 17.74
C SER A 367 -22.48 -6.64 18.56
N ILE A 368 -23.03 -5.42 18.38
CA ILE A 368 -22.67 -4.28 19.25
C ILE A 368 -23.42 -4.41 20.61
N LYS A 369 -23.09 -5.47 21.34
CA LYS A 369 -23.22 -5.58 22.79
C LYS A 369 -21.85 -5.34 23.45
N HIS A 370 -21.06 -4.43 22.88
CA HIS A 370 -19.84 -4.00 23.53
C HIS A 370 -20.24 -3.15 24.74
N HIS A 371 -19.93 -3.64 25.95
CA HIS A 371 -20.27 -2.98 27.22
C HIS A 371 -19.54 -1.61 27.41
N ASN A 372 -18.76 -1.16 26.42
CA ASN A 372 -17.94 0.05 26.43
C ASN A 372 -17.99 0.79 25.07
N ALA A 373 -19.15 0.78 24.40
CA ALA A 373 -19.35 1.43 23.11
C ALA A 373 -20.53 2.41 23.13
N TYR A 374 -20.31 3.61 22.60
CA TYR A 374 -21.34 4.60 22.37
C TYR A 374 -21.84 4.48 20.92
N VAL A 375 -23.14 4.20 20.74
CA VAL A 375 -23.74 3.97 19.43
C VAL A 375 -24.70 5.12 19.10
N LEU A 376 -24.46 5.79 17.97
CA LEU A 376 -25.29 6.88 17.49
C LEU A 376 -25.86 6.55 16.11
N ASN A 377 -27.18 6.40 16.02
CA ASN A 377 -27.88 6.36 14.74
C ASN A 377 -28.24 7.79 14.28
N ILE A 378 -27.79 8.18 13.09
CA ILE A 378 -28.00 9.53 12.53
C ILE A 378 -29.30 9.66 11.74
N SER A 379 -30.04 8.57 11.54
CA SER A 379 -31.33 8.59 10.84
C SER A 379 -32.28 9.59 11.51
N GLY A 380 -32.79 10.56 10.75
CA GLY A 380 -33.69 11.60 11.23
C GLY A 380 -33.04 12.77 12.00
N LYS A 381 -31.73 12.72 12.29
CA LYS A 381 -31.01 13.78 13.02
C LYS A 381 -30.39 14.85 12.12
N SER A 382 -30.35 14.62 10.82
CA SER A 382 -29.72 15.49 9.81
C SER A 382 -30.63 16.58 9.23
N ARG A 383 -31.87 16.74 9.72
CA ARG A 383 -32.85 17.67 9.11
C ARG A 383 -32.34 19.12 9.05
N GLY A 384 -31.71 19.62 10.11
CA GLY A 384 -31.13 20.97 10.13
C GLY A 384 -29.95 21.16 9.18
N ASP A 385 -29.09 20.14 9.05
CA ASP A 385 -27.99 20.16 8.08
C ASP A 385 -28.50 20.09 6.63
N ILE A 386 -29.56 19.33 6.37
CA ILE A 386 -30.22 19.26 5.05
C ILE A 386 -30.82 20.63 4.69
N ASP A 387 -31.51 21.28 5.63
CA ASP A 387 -32.04 22.63 5.45
C ASP A 387 -30.94 23.63 5.09
N THR A 388 -29.84 23.60 5.85
CA THR A 388 -28.66 24.45 5.61
C THR A 388 -28.04 24.19 4.22
N PHE A 389 -27.97 22.92 3.81
CA PHE A 389 -27.48 22.53 2.49
C PHE A 389 -28.38 23.02 1.35
N ILE A 390 -29.71 22.95 1.51
CA ILE A 390 -30.67 23.44 0.51
C ILE A 390 -30.51 24.95 0.33
N LYS A 391 -30.53 25.72 1.43
CA LYS A 391 -30.36 27.18 1.42
C LYS A 391 -29.07 27.59 0.71
N TYR A 392 -27.96 26.96 1.06
CA TYR A 392 -26.69 27.18 0.40
C TYR A 392 -26.77 26.96 -1.11
N ARG A 393 -27.40 25.87 -1.58
CA ARG A 393 -27.54 25.60 -3.03
C ARG A 393 -28.45 26.61 -3.71
N LEU A 394 -29.52 27.04 -3.05
CA LEU A 394 -30.41 28.09 -3.57
C LEU A 394 -29.67 29.43 -3.70
N GLU A 395 -28.72 29.74 -2.82
CA GLU A 395 -27.94 30.99 -2.87
C GLU A 395 -26.76 30.95 -3.86
N THR A 396 -26.14 29.79 -4.03
CA THR A 396 -24.88 29.66 -4.79
C THR A 396 -25.05 29.19 -6.24
N ASP A 397 -26.11 28.43 -6.53
CA ASP A 397 -26.35 27.95 -7.88
C ASP A 397 -26.75 29.10 -8.81
N ASN A 398 -26.08 29.22 -9.96
CA ASN A 398 -26.34 30.31 -10.91
C ASN A 398 -27.79 30.34 -11.41
N THR A 399 -28.44 29.18 -11.52
CA THR A 399 -29.83 29.09 -11.95
C THR A 399 -30.77 29.34 -10.77
N LEU A 400 -30.54 28.66 -9.64
CA LEU A 400 -31.48 28.70 -8.51
C LEU A 400 -31.48 30.03 -7.74
N ARG A 401 -30.34 30.74 -7.69
CA ARG A 401 -30.21 32.03 -6.97
C ARG A 401 -31.04 33.16 -7.54
N ASN A 402 -31.35 33.07 -8.84
CA ASN A 402 -32.10 34.11 -9.57
C ASN A 402 -33.62 33.87 -9.53
N LEU A 403 -34.08 32.85 -8.80
CA LEU A 403 -35.50 32.55 -8.66
C LEU A 403 -36.18 33.53 -7.69
N ALA A 404 -37.47 33.76 -7.88
CA ALA A 404 -38.26 34.58 -6.96
C ALA A 404 -38.22 33.97 -5.53
N PRO A 405 -38.13 34.79 -4.47
CA PRO A 405 -38.04 34.32 -3.09
C PRO A 405 -39.13 33.31 -2.71
N ASP A 406 -40.37 33.56 -3.13
CA ASP A 406 -41.50 32.65 -2.87
C ASP A 406 -41.29 31.26 -3.49
N PHE A 407 -40.68 31.19 -4.67
CA PHE A 407 -40.41 29.92 -5.33
C PHE A 407 -39.20 29.21 -4.72
N GLN A 408 -38.19 29.94 -4.26
CA GLN A 408 -37.10 29.37 -3.47
C GLN A 408 -37.63 28.74 -2.17
N ALA A 409 -38.56 29.41 -1.48
CA ALA A 409 -39.22 28.88 -0.30
C ALA A 409 -40.08 27.64 -0.61
N GLU A 410 -40.76 27.61 -1.76
CA GLU A 410 -41.51 26.42 -2.24
C GLU A 410 -40.57 25.22 -2.46
N ILE A 411 -39.41 25.43 -3.08
CA ILE A 411 -38.38 24.40 -3.28
C ILE A 411 -37.86 23.91 -1.93
N GLU A 412 -37.45 24.82 -1.04
CA GLU A 412 -36.94 24.50 0.29
C GLU A 412 -37.93 23.63 1.08
N TYR A 413 -39.18 24.07 1.18
CA TYR A 413 -40.23 23.36 1.89
C TYR A 413 -40.46 21.95 1.31
N THR A 414 -40.56 21.83 -0.01
CA THR A 414 -40.85 20.56 -0.69
C THR A 414 -39.72 19.56 -0.50
N LEU A 415 -38.47 19.99 -0.70
CA LEU A 415 -37.31 19.11 -0.56
C LEU A 415 -37.09 18.70 0.90
N LEU A 416 -37.20 19.63 1.85
CA LEU A 416 -37.00 19.34 3.27
C LEU A 416 -38.07 18.37 3.82
N ARG A 417 -39.30 18.46 3.31
CA ARG A 417 -40.39 17.53 3.67
C ARG A 417 -40.13 16.11 3.14
N ASN A 418 -39.62 16.00 1.91
CA ASN A 418 -39.50 14.72 1.20
C ASN A 418 -38.11 14.06 1.33
N ALA A 419 -37.13 14.74 1.91
CA ALA A 419 -35.74 14.27 1.96
C ALA A 419 -35.55 12.90 2.65
N ASP A 420 -36.41 12.53 3.60
CA ASP A 420 -36.28 11.33 4.45
C ASP A 420 -34.84 11.09 4.98
N GLY A 421 -34.15 12.18 5.33
CA GLY A 421 -32.76 12.15 5.82
C GLY A 421 -31.68 11.86 4.76
N SER A 422 -32.04 11.76 3.48
CA SER A 422 -31.12 11.50 2.36
C SER A 422 -30.58 12.78 1.75
N PHE A 423 -29.32 13.12 2.05
CA PHE A 423 -28.64 14.23 1.37
C PHE A 423 -28.50 13.97 -0.13
N ARG A 424 -28.25 12.72 -0.51
CA ARG A 424 -28.09 12.35 -1.92
C ARG A 424 -29.35 12.61 -2.73
N TRP A 425 -30.53 12.30 -2.18
CA TRP A 425 -31.80 12.59 -2.87
C TRP A 425 -32.02 14.09 -3.05
N VAL A 426 -31.74 14.89 -2.01
CA VAL A 426 -31.85 16.35 -2.07
C VAL A 426 -30.89 16.94 -3.11
N GLN A 427 -29.65 16.49 -3.12
CA GLN A 427 -28.65 16.91 -4.10
C GLN A 427 -29.14 16.63 -5.53
N LEU A 428 -29.53 15.38 -5.83
CA LEU A 428 -30.00 14.99 -7.16
C LEU A 428 -31.26 15.76 -7.58
N SER A 429 -32.14 16.07 -6.63
CA SER A 429 -33.35 16.86 -6.88
C SER A 429 -33.00 18.31 -7.24
N LEU A 430 -32.07 18.93 -6.52
CA LEU A 430 -31.58 20.29 -6.82
C LEU A 430 -30.84 20.35 -8.16
N ASP A 431 -30.04 19.33 -8.47
CA ASP A 431 -29.31 19.25 -9.75
C ASP A 431 -30.28 19.05 -10.94
N ASN A 432 -31.36 18.28 -10.75
CA ASN A 432 -32.44 18.17 -11.75
C ASN A 432 -33.20 19.50 -11.93
N LEU A 433 -33.38 20.29 -10.87
CA LEU A 433 -34.02 21.60 -10.95
C LEU A 433 -33.12 22.65 -11.62
N SER A 434 -31.83 22.67 -11.29
CA SER A 434 -30.88 23.67 -11.83
C SER A 434 -30.61 23.50 -13.33
N THR A 435 -30.85 22.31 -13.88
CA THR A 435 -30.72 22.01 -15.31
C THR A 435 -31.93 22.44 -16.14
N GLN A 436 -33.06 22.78 -15.51
CA GLN A 436 -34.26 23.23 -16.23
C GLN A 436 -34.10 24.64 -16.79
N ARG A 437 -34.66 24.88 -17.98
CA ARG A 437 -34.47 26.15 -18.72
C ARG A 437 -35.53 27.23 -18.43
N SER A 438 -36.61 26.90 -17.72
CA SER A 438 -37.65 27.87 -17.35
C SER A 438 -38.24 27.57 -15.98
N VAL A 439 -38.75 28.60 -15.30
CA VAL A 439 -39.46 28.45 -14.01
C VAL A 439 -40.68 27.52 -14.15
N ARG A 440 -41.35 27.53 -15.30
CA ARG A 440 -42.46 26.60 -15.59
C ARG A 440 -41.98 25.14 -15.60
N ALA A 441 -40.88 24.87 -16.29
CA ALA A 441 -40.27 23.53 -16.32
C ALA A 441 -39.76 23.12 -14.92
N MET A 442 -39.18 24.04 -14.14
CA MET A 442 -38.77 23.78 -12.76
C MET A 442 -39.96 23.42 -11.87
N ARG A 443 -41.07 24.17 -11.93
CA ARG A 443 -42.29 23.83 -11.17
C ARG A 443 -42.83 22.47 -11.56
N GLN A 444 -42.80 22.12 -12.84
CA GLN A 444 -43.22 20.80 -13.30
C GLN A 444 -42.28 19.70 -12.78
N ALA A 445 -40.97 19.92 -12.82
CA ALA A 445 -39.97 19.01 -12.27
C ALA A 445 -40.11 18.86 -10.74
N LEU A 446 -40.39 19.95 -10.02
CA LEU A 446 -40.61 19.95 -8.57
C LEU A 446 -41.85 19.13 -8.19
N ARG A 447 -42.94 19.24 -8.97
CA ARG A 447 -44.18 18.45 -8.78
C ARG A 447 -43.98 16.97 -9.11
N ASN A 448 -43.12 16.66 -10.08
CA ASN A 448 -42.85 15.30 -10.55
C ASN A 448 -41.57 14.70 -9.93
N LEU A 449 -41.16 15.20 -8.76
CA LEU A 449 -39.97 14.66 -8.10
C LEU A 449 -40.17 13.19 -7.71
N PRO A 450 -39.14 12.35 -7.86
CA PRO A 450 -39.20 10.97 -7.40
C PRO A 450 -39.39 10.95 -5.88
N GLY A 451 -40.33 10.15 -5.37
CA GLY A 451 -40.63 10.12 -3.94
C GLY A 451 -39.53 9.53 -3.05
N THR A 452 -38.53 8.86 -3.63
CA THR A 452 -37.42 8.24 -2.89
C THR A 452 -36.14 8.22 -3.72
N LEU A 453 -34.98 8.04 -3.07
CA LEU A 453 -33.68 7.93 -3.74
C LEU A 453 -33.63 6.80 -4.78
N ARG A 454 -34.25 5.65 -4.50
CA ARG A 454 -34.34 4.52 -5.44
C ARG A 454 -35.13 4.87 -6.71
N GLU A 455 -36.23 5.61 -6.59
CA GLU A 455 -37.00 6.06 -7.76
C GLU A 455 -36.22 7.08 -8.59
N THR A 456 -35.40 7.92 -7.94
CA THR A 456 -34.48 8.83 -8.64
C THR A 456 -33.50 8.04 -9.51
N TYR A 457 -32.91 6.96 -8.98
CA TYR A 457 -32.01 6.09 -9.76
C TYR A 457 -32.73 5.32 -10.86
N ALA A 458 -33.92 4.79 -10.60
CA ALA A 458 -34.73 4.14 -11.62
C ALA A 458 -35.03 5.08 -12.80
N ASN A 459 -35.39 6.34 -12.53
CA ASN A 459 -35.60 7.34 -13.57
C ASN A 459 -34.33 7.70 -14.35
N MET A 460 -33.14 7.64 -13.74
CA MET A 460 -31.87 7.87 -14.45
C MET A 460 -31.56 6.73 -15.40
N LEU A 461 -31.70 5.48 -14.95
CA LEU A 461 -31.48 4.29 -15.78
C LEU A 461 -32.47 4.18 -16.94
N GLU A 462 -33.74 4.54 -16.71
CA GLU A 462 -34.80 4.51 -17.73
C GLU A 462 -34.55 5.51 -18.88
N ARG A 463 -33.77 6.57 -18.63
CA ARG A 463 -33.40 7.56 -19.65
C ARG A 463 -32.23 7.11 -20.53
N ILE A 464 -31.53 6.03 -20.18
CA ILE A 464 -30.45 5.50 -21.00
C ILE A 464 -31.07 4.92 -22.26
N ALA A 465 -30.52 5.27 -23.43
CA ALA A 465 -31.02 4.77 -24.70
C ALA A 465 -30.89 3.23 -24.75
N PRO A 466 -31.87 2.49 -25.30
CA PRO A 466 -31.83 1.03 -25.34
C PRO A 466 -30.54 0.43 -25.94
N ASP A 467 -29.97 1.09 -26.96
CA ASP A 467 -28.73 0.66 -27.61
C ASP A 467 -27.51 0.76 -26.67
N ASP A 468 -27.55 1.67 -25.69
CA ASP A 468 -26.48 1.87 -24.70
C ASP A 468 -26.64 1.00 -23.45
N TRP A 469 -27.74 0.26 -23.31
CA TRP A 469 -28.04 -0.50 -22.09
C TRP A 469 -26.95 -1.50 -21.73
N LYS A 470 -26.43 -2.25 -22.72
CA LYS A 470 -25.36 -3.23 -22.49
C LYS A 470 -24.09 -2.55 -21.95
N VAL A 471 -23.67 -1.46 -22.59
CA VAL A 471 -22.48 -0.69 -22.21
C VAL A 471 -22.64 -0.08 -20.81
N ALA A 472 -23.79 0.55 -20.54
CA ALA A 472 -24.10 1.12 -19.23
C ALA A 472 -24.15 0.04 -18.15
N HIS A 473 -24.76 -1.12 -18.44
CA HIS A 473 -24.82 -2.25 -17.53
C HIS A 473 -23.42 -2.76 -17.17
N GLU A 474 -22.55 -2.99 -18.16
CA GLU A 474 -21.16 -3.43 -17.89
C GLU A 474 -20.36 -2.37 -17.14
N ALA A 475 -20.51 -1.08 -17.47
CA ALA A 475 -19.84 -0.01 -16.75
C ALA A 475 -20.24 0.01 -15.26
N LEU A 476 -21.55 -0.08 -14.97
CA LEU A 476 -22.09 -0.10 -13.62
C LEU A 476 -21.70 -1.39 -12.88
N PHE A 477 -21.64 -2.53 -13.57
CA PHE A 477 -21.17 -3.79 -13.01
C PHE A 477 -19.70 -3.68 -12.56
N TRP A 478 -18.81 -3.25 -13.46
CA TRP A 478 -17.38 -3.12 -13.15
C TRP A 478 -17.12 -2.12 -12.04
N LEU A 479 -17.76 -0.95 -12.06
CA LEU A 479 -17.59 0.03 -10.98
C LEU A 479 -18.22 -0.40 -9.65
N SER A 480 -19.14 -1.37 -9.66
CA SER A 480 -19.72 -1.95 -8.44
C SER A 480 -18.87 -3.05 -7.82
N PHE A 481 -18.13 -3.82 -8.62
CA PHE A 481 -17.44 -5.04 -8.16
C PHE A 481 -15.95 -5.10 -8.49
N THR A 482 -15.38 -4.02 -9.02
CA THR A 482 -13.94 -3.94 -9.24
C THR A 482 -13.16 -4.04 -7.93
N LYS A 483 -12.02 -4.74 -7.97
CA LYS A 483 -11.07 -4.88 -6.85
C LYS A 483 -9.99 -3.79 -6.86
N GLN A 484 -9.94 -2.96 -7.90
CA GLN A 484 -9.05 -1.82 -8.02
C GLN A 484 -9.72 -0.70 -8.82
N PRO A 485 -9.52 0.59 -8.48
CA PRO A 485 -10.06 1.69 -9.27
C PRO A 485 -9.65 1.57 -10.75
N LEU A 486 -10.62 1.71 -11.64
CA LEU A 486 -10.42 1.60 -13.09
C LEU A 486 -10.27 2.99 -13.70
N THR A 487 -9.39 3.13 -14.69
CA THR A 487 -9.31 4.34 -15.51
C THR A 487 -10.40 4.32 -16.59
N LEU A 488 -10.71 5.48 -17.16
CA LEU A 488 -11.63 5.59 -18.30
C LEU A 488 -11.23 4.67 -19.47
N ARG A 489 -9.93 4.57 -19.75
CA ARG A 489 -9.42 3.71 -20.84
C ARG A 489 -9.58 2.23 -20.52
N SER A 490 -9.25 1.82 -19.30
CA SER A 490 -9.43 0.43 -18.86
C SER A 490 -10.90 0.02 -18.89
N LEU A 491 -11.81 0.91 -18.47
CA LEU A 491 -13.24 0.62 -18.52
C LEU A 491 -13.75 0.51 -19.97
N ASN A 492 -13.29 1.38 -20.87
CA ASN A 492 -13.68 1.35 -22.28
C ASN A 492 -13.37 -0.01 -22.95
N GLU A 493 -12.22 -0.61 -22.66
CA GLU A 493 -11.88 -1.92 -23.22
C GLU A 493 -12.81 -3.03 -22.74
N ILE A 494 -13.11 -3.06 -21.44
CA ILE A 494 -13.83 -4.21 -20.87
C ILE A 494 -15.34 -4.14 -21.09
N VAL A 495 -15.93 -2.95 -21.24
CA VAL A 495 -17.38 -2.81 -21.50
C VAL A 495 -17.78 -3.18 -22.93
N VAL A 496 -16.84 -3.14 -23.87
CA VAL A 496 -17.05 -3.55 -25.28
C VAL A 496 -16.65 -5.01 -25.53
N THR A 497 -16.00 -5.66 -24.56
CA THR A 497 -15.63 -7.07 -24.62
C THR A 497 -16.77 -7.96 -24.12
N ASP A 498 -17.07 -9.05 -24.83
CA ASP A 498 -17.99 -10.10 -24.36
C ASP A 498 -17.44 -11.51 -24.59
N GLU A 499 -18.21 -12.54 -24.18
CA GLU A 499 -17.79 -13.95 -24.24
C GLU A 499 -17.50 -14.44 -25.68
N THR A 500 -17.94 -13.72 -26.70
CA THR A 500 -17.72 -14.05 -28.11
C THR A 500 -16.52 -13.33 -28.72
N SER A 501 -15.98 -12.32 -28.02
CA SER A 501 -14.82 -11.55 -28.48
C SER A 501 -13.58 -12.44 -28.58
N LYS A 502 -12.99 -12.48 -29.78
CA LYS A 502 -11.70 -13.14 -30.03
C LYS A 502 -10.56 -12.14 -30.11
N THR A 503 -10.83 -10.96 -30.64
CA THR A 503 -9.88 -9.87 -30.77
C THR A 503 -10.46 -8.61 -30.14
N LEU A 504 -9.58 -7.69 -29.78
CA LEU A 504 -9.92 -6.34 -29.39
C LEU A 504 -9.17 -5.39 -30.31
N ASP A 505 -9.92 -4.64 -31.10
CA ASP A 505 -9.40 -3.65 -32.05
C ASP A 505 -10.02 -2.27 -31.78
N GLU A 506 -9.51 -1.26 -32.48
CA GLU A 506 -9.94 0.13 -32.32
C GLU A 506 -11.40 0.36 -32.76
N ASP A 507 -11.94 -0.46 -33.67
CA ASP A 507 -13.31 -0.30 -34.19
C ASP A 507 -14.37 -0.71 -33.16
N MET A 508 -14.00 -1.55 -32.19
CA MET A 508 -14.87 -1.93 -31.07
C MET A 508 -14.97 -0.85 -29.98
N MET A 509 -14.03 0.11 -29.94
CA MET A 509 -13.92 1.06 -28.84
C MET A 509 -14.98 2.16 -28.91
N LEU A 510 -15.43 2.63 -27.74
CA LEU A 510 -16.23 3.84 -27.69
C LEU A 510 -15.36 5.05 -28.03
N VAL A 511 -15.80 5.85 -29.00
CA VAL A 511 -15.10 7.04 -29.46
C VAL A 511 -16.01 8.27 -29.29
N PRO A 512 -15.61 9.25 -28.46
CA PRO A 512 -14.50 9.23 -27.52
C PRO A 512 -14.84 8.45 -26.23
N PRO A 513 -13.85 7.93 -25.46
CA PRO A 513 -14.11 7.13 -24.24
C PRO A 513 -14.99 7.84 -23.19
N HIS A 514 -14.95 9.18 -23.14
CA HIS A 514 -15.71 9.97 -22.17
C HIS A 514 -17.24 9.88 -22.35
N ILE A 515 -17.71 9.37 -23.50
CA ILE A 515 -19.13 9.12 -23.73
C ILE A 515 -19.75 8.20 -22.67
N LEU A 516 -18.94 7.36 -22.00
CA LEU A 516 -19.39 6.55 -20.85
C LEU A 516 -19.99 7.40 -19.72
N LEU A 517 -19.42 8.57 -19.44
CA LEU A 517 -19.92 9.49 -18.41
C LEU A 517 -21.29 10.06 -18.80
N GLU A 518 -21.49 10.31 -20.10
CA GLU A 518 -22.75 10.82 -20.67
C GLU A 518 -23.82 9.73 -20.68
N ILE A 519 -23.48 8.52 -21.17
CA ILE A 519 -24.35 7.35 -21.21
C ILE A 519 -24.88 7.02 -19.80
N CYS A 520 -24.00 7.02 -18.80
CA CYS A 520 -24.37 6.68 -17.43
C CYS A 520 -25.00 7.85 -16.65
N GLN A 521 -25.21 9.01 -17.28
CA GLN A 521 -26.03 10.14 -16.78
C GLN A 521 -25.78 10.53 -15.30
N GLY A 522 -24.52 10.62 -14.88
CA GLY A 522 -24.15 11.01 -13.51
C GLY A 522 -24.30 9.92 -12.44
N LEU A 523 -24.51 8.66 -12.86
CA LEU A 523 -24.37 7.47 -11.99
C LEU A 523 -22.89 7.11 -11.76
N ILE A 524 -22.00 7.57 -12.64
CA ILE A 524 -20.55 7.40 -12.56
C ILE A 524 -19.85 8.77 -12.63
N THR A 525 -18.66 8.87 -12.06
CA THR A 525 -17.85 10.09 -12.05
C THR A 525 -16.37 9.75 -12.15
N GLU A 526 -15.59 10.64 -12.77
CA GLU A 526 -14.13 10.60 -12.75
C GLU A 526 -13.59 11.47 -11.62
N ASP A 527 -12.57 10.99 -10.90
CA ASP A 527 -11.88 11.77 -9.87
C ASP A 527 -10.66 12.55 -10.40
N GLN A 528 -9.99 13.28 -9.51
CA GLN A 528 -8.85 14.13 -9.88
C GLN A 528 -7.62 13.32 -10.34
N ASP A 529 -7.58 12.04 -10.00
CA ASP A 529 -6.48 11.12 -10.33
C ASP A 529 -6.79 10.33 -11.62
N GLY A 530 -7.92 10.60 -12.28
CA GLY A 530 -8.34 9.94 -13.53
C GLY A 530 -8.99 8.56 -13.33
N TYR A 531 -9.42 8.24 -12.11
CA TYR A 531 -10.13 7.00 -11.82
C TYR A 531 -11.65 7.20 -11.83
N LEU A 532 -12.34 6.23 -12.42
CA LEU A 532 -13.78 6.16 -12.42
C LEU A 532 -14.30 5.52 -11.13
N ASN A 533 -15.37 6.10 -10.63
CA ASN A 533 -16.09 5.64 -9.45
C ASN A 533 -17.60 5.73 -9.71
N LEU A 534 -18.38 4.94 -9.00
CA LEU A 534 -19.81 5.25 -8.85
C LEU A 534 -19.93 6.64 -8.22
N ALA A 535 -20.88 7.44 -8.72
CA ALA A 535 -21.08 8.80 -8.25
C ALA A 535 -21.41 8.86 -6.75
N HIS A 536 -21.98 7.77 -6.21
CA HIS A 536 -22.23 7.60 -4.79
C HIS A 536 -22.38 6.11 -4.43
N ALA A 537 -21.98 5.69 -3.23
CA ALA A 537 -22.09 4.30 -2.76
C ALA A 537 -23.53 3.74 -2.84
N SER A 538 -24.53 4.58 -2.59
CA SER A 538 -25.96 4.22 -2.73
C SER A 538 -26.39 3.81 -4.13
N VAL A 539 -25.59 4.07 -5.17
CA VAL A 539 -25.84 3.53 -6.52
C VAL A 539 -25.67 2.02 -6.49
N LYS A 540 -24.57 1.51 -5.92
CA LYS A 540 -24.36 0.06 -5.75
C LYS A 540 -25.47 -0.55 -4.90
N ASP A 541 -25.77 0.06 -3.75
CA ASP A 541 -26.83 -0.41 -2.86
C ASP A 541 -28.18 -0.56 -3.58
N PHE A 542 -28.49 0.35 -4.50
CA PHE A 542 -29.68 0.30 -5.33
C PHE A 542 -29.60 -0.83 -6.37
N LEU A 543 -28.50 -0.90 -7.13
CA LEU A 543 -28.29 -1.92 -8.17
C LEU A 543 -28.30 -3.35 -7.63
N THR A 544 -27.90 -3.55 -6.37
CA THR A 544 -27.88 -4.87 -5.71
C THR A 544 -29.11 -5.16 -4.83
N SER A 545 -30.10 -4.27 -4.80
CA SER A 545 -31.28 -4.43 -3.94
C SER A 545 -32.30 -5.43 -4.50
N ASP A 546 -33.11 -6.04 -3.64
CA ASP A 546 -34.24 -6.87 -4.10
C ASP A 546 -35.31 -6.06 -4.83
N TRP A 547 -35.39 -4.75 -4.53
CA TRP A 547 -36.37 -3.86 -5.14
C TRP A 547 -36.15 -3.71 -6.65
N ILE A 548 -34.89 -3.51 -7.10
CA ILE A 548 -34.61 -3.31 -8.52
C ILE A 548 -35.00 -4.53 -9.37
N ARG A 549 -34.86 -5.74 -8.80
CA ARG A 549 -35.19 -7.03 -9.45
C ARG A 549 -36.67 -7.18 -9.84
N SER A 550 -37.57 -6.40 -9.23
CA SER A 550 -39.01 -6.39 -9.53
C SER A 550 -39.49 -5.06 -10.12
N SER A 551 -38.55 -4.19 -10.50
CA SER A 551 -38.82 -2.85 -11.00
C SER A 551 -38.78 -2.77 -12.53
N ARG A 552 -39.22 -1.63 -13.07
CA ARG A 552 -39.14 -1.31 -14.51
C ARG A 552 -37.71 -1.27 -15.08
N VAL A 553 -36.69 -1.17 -14.22
CA VAL A 553 -35.27 -1.16 -14.61
C VAL A 553 -34.53 -2.43 -14.17
N GLN A 554 -35.25 -3.56 -14.03
CA GLN A 554 -34.69 -4.86 -13.63
C GLN A 554 -33.50 -5.33 -14.47
N TYR A 555 -33.37 -4.86 -15.72
CA TYR A 555 -32.22 -5.16 -16.58
C TYR A 555 -30.88 -4.78 -15.93
N PHE A 556 -30.87 -3.70 -15.12
CA PHE A 556 -29.69 -3.22 -14.42
C PHE A 556 -29.49 -3.84 -13.04
N ALA A 557 -30.28 -4.85 -12.67
CA ALA A 557 -30.12 -5.53 -11.40
C ALA A 557 -28.81 -6.33 -11.37
N LEU A 558 -28.02 -6.12 -10.33
CA LEU A 558 -26.74 -6.77 -10.13
C LEU A 558 -26.83 -7.77 -8.98
N ASP A 559 -26.22 -8.94 -9.14
CA ASP A 559 -26.19 -9.98 -8.12
C ASP A 559 -24.81 -10.10 -7.47
N PRO A 560 -24.64 -9.68 -6.20
CA PRO A 560 -23.39 -9.84 -5.49
C PRO A 560 -22.91 -11.29 -5.40
N ALA A 561 -23.82 -12.28 -5.36
CA ALA A 561 -23.46 -13.69 -5.19
C ALA A 561 -22.77 -14.27 -6.43
N THR A 562 -23.04 -13.72 -7.62
CA THR A 562 -22.42 -14.16 -8.89
C THR A 562 -21.39 -13.17 -9.44
N ALA A 563 -21.18 -12.05 -8.76
CA ALA A 563 -20.37 -10.95 -9.28
C ALA A 563 -18.89 -11.34 -9.47
N ASP A 564 -18.26 -11.96 -8.48
CA ASP A 564 -16.88 -12.45 -8.60
C ASP A 564 -16.76 -13.49 -9.73
N GLN A 565 -17.75 -14.37 -9.91
CA GLN A 565 -17.74 -15.35 -10.98
C GLN A 565 -17.80 -14.69 -12.36
N LYS A 566 -18.68 -13.70 -12.54
CA LYS A 566 -18.79 -12.93 -13.78
C LYS A 566 -17.50 -12.14 -14.06
N ALA A 567 -16.97 -11.42 -13.06
CA ALA A 567 -15.75 -10.63 -13.21
C ALA A 567 -14.54 -11.51 -13.54
N MET A 568 -14.39 -12.67 -12.88
CA MET A 568 -13.38 -13.66 -13.22
C MET A 568 -13.52 -14.12 -14.67
N HIS A 569 -14.75 -14.43 -15.11
CA HIS A 569 -15.00 -14.88 -16.47
C HIS A 569 -14.60 -13.82 -17.49
N SER A 570 -15.08 -12.59 -17.34
CA SER A 570 -14.71 -11.48 -18.23
C SER A 570 -13.21 -11.19 -18.25
N CYS A 571 -12.52 -11.24 -17.11
CA CYS A 571 -11.06 -11.10 -17.08
C CYS A 571 -10.35 -12.21 -17.85
N LEU A 572 -10.79 -13.47 -17.70
CA LEU A 572 -10.21 -14.60 -18.42
C LEU A 572 -10.50 -14.52 -19.92
N THR A 573 -11.71 -14.14 -20.32
CA THR A 573 -12.05 -13.88 -21.73
C THR A 573 -11.12 -12.83 -22.33
N TYR A 574 -10.93 -11.71 -21.63
CA TYR A 574 -9.98 -10.68 -22.03
C TYR A 574 -8.54 -11.20 -22.15
N LEU A 575 -8.06 -11.98 -21.17
CA LEU A 575 -6.72 -12.57 -21.22
C LEU A 575 -6.55 -13.61 -22.34
N CYS A 576 -7.63 -14.24 -22.77
CA CYS A 576 -7.68 -15.22 -23.83
C CYS A 576 -7.84 -14.62 -25.24
N LEU A 577 -7.88 -13.30 -25.39
CA LEU A 577 -7.94 -12.66 -26.71
C LEU A 577 -6.73 -13.06 -27.57
N ASP A 578 -6.96 -13.21 -28.88
CA ASP A 578 -5.97 -13.55 -29.90
C ASP A 578 -4.86 -12.50 -29.98
N ASN A 579 -5.13 -11.25 -29.56
CA ASN A 579 -4.14 -10.20 -29.34
C ASN A 579 -2.95 -10.67 -28.48
N PHE A 580 -3.19 -11.61 -27.56
CA PHE A 580 -2.22 -12.10 -26.57
C PHE A 580 -1.80 -13.56 -26.80
N ALA A 581 -2.34 -14.23 -27.83
CA ALA A 581 -2.12 -15.66 -28.07
C ALA A 581 -0.67 -16.03 -28.42
N ARG A 582 0.16 -15.04 -28.83
CA ARG A 582 1.57 -15.26 -29.16
C ARG A 582 2.47 -15.61 -27.97
N GLY A 583 2.03 -15.36 -26.73
CA GLY A 583 2.87 -15.65 -25.56
C GLY A 583 3.55 -14.45 -24.93
N TYR A 584 4.44 -14.74 -23.98
CA TYR A 584 5.29 -13.71 -23.37
C TYR A 584 6.25 -13.11 -24.40
N LEU A 585 6.53 -11.81 -24.26
CA LEU A 585 7.42 -11.10 -25.17
C LEU A 585 8.90 -11.33 -24.80
N THR A 586 9.76 -11.52 -25.80
CA THR A 586 11.23 -11.59 -25.62
C THR A 586 11.87 -10.27 -26.02
N CYS A 587 13.02 -9.91 -25.41
CA CYS A 587 13.77 -8.71 -25.80
C CYS A 587 14.03 -8.70 -27.33
N PRO A 588 13.80 -7.57 -28.04
CA PRO A 588 13.70 -6.20 -27.53
C PRO A 588 12.28 -5.68 -27.24
N GLU A 589 11.25 -6.52 -27.34
CA GLU A 589 9.85 -6.10 -27.14
C GLU A 589 9.59 -5.71 -25.68
N ASN A 590 8.84 -4.61 -25.46
CA ASN A 590 8.67 -4.02 -24.14
C ASN A 590 7.27 -4.33 -23.56
N PRO A 591 7.18 -5.09 -22.45
CA PRO A 591 5.93 -5.33 -21.73
C PRO A 591 5.18 -4.06 -21.31
N SER A 592 5.89 -2.93 -21.16
CA SER A 592 5.24 -1.64 -20.88
C SER A 592 4.33 -1.18 -22.02
N ARG A 593 4.69 -1.45 -23.28
CA ARG A 593 3.85 -1.06 -24.44
C ARG A 593 2.51 -1.77 -24.41
N VAL A 594 2.51 -3.08 -24.12
CA VAL A 594 1.26 -3.85 -23.95
C VAL A 594 0.36 -3.22 -22.88
N ARG A 595 0.91 -2.64 -21.82
CA ARG A 595 0.10 -1.98 -20.77
C ARG A 595 -0.43 -0.62 -21.20
N GLU A 596 0.30 0.07 -22.08
CA GLU A 596 -0.11 1.36 -22.65
C GLU A 596 -1.21 1.16 -23.69
N ASP A 597 -1.05 0.16 -24.55
CA ASP A 597 -2.00 -0.20 -25.62
C ASP A 597 -3.23 -0.93 -25.07
N HIS A 598 -3.05 -1.74 -24.02
CA HIS A 598 -4.09 -2.55 -23.37
C HIS A 598 -4.20 -2.26 -21.86
N PRO A 599 -4.79 -1.11 -21.47
CA PRO A 599 -4.83 -0.65 -20.09
C PRO A 599 -5.65 -1.52 -19.12
N PHE A 600 -6.56 -2.38 -19.58
CA PHE A 600 -7.27 -3.33 -18.72
C PHE A 600 -6.45 -4.60 -18.42
N MET A 601 -5.43 -4.92 -19.22
CA MET A 601 -4.58 -6.11 -19.09
C MET A 601 -3.99 -6.26 -17.68
N ALA A 602 -3.51 -5.16 -17.09
CA ALA A 602 -2.94 -5.18 -15.75
C ALA A 602 -3.99 -5.57 -14.70
N TYR A 603 -5.22 -5.04 -14.82
CA TYR A 603 -6.31 -5.41 -13.92
C TYR A 603 -6.63 -6.91 -14.09
N ALA A 604 -6.93 -7.33 -15.32
CA ALA A 604 -7.30 -8.70 -15.62
C ALA A 604 -6.27 -9.69 -15.06
N ALA A 605 -4.98 -9.45 -15.33
CA ALA A 605 -3.90 -10.32 -14.88
C ALA A 605 -3.75 -10.42 -13.35
N ASN A 606 -3.98 -9.33 -12.60
CA ASN A 606 -3.79 -9.31 -11.15
C ASN A 606 -5.03 -9.78 -10.37
N PHE A 607 -6.24 -9.60 -10.91
CA PHE A 607 -7.49 -9.77 -10.16
C PHE A 607 -8.39 -10.92 -10.62
N TRP A 608 -8.23 -11.48 -11.83
CA TRP A 608 -8.97 -12.70 -12.20
C TRP A 608 -8.80 -13.83 -11.18
N PRO A 609 -7.59 -14.12 -10.62
CA PRO A 609 -7.43 -15.19 -9.66
C PRO A 609 -8.06 -14.85 -8.31
N GLN A 610 -8.08 -13.55 -7.95
CA GLN A 610 -8.70 -13.07 -6.71
C GLN A 610 -10.22 -13.16 -6.79
N HIS A 611 -10.81 -12.85 -7.96
CA HIS A 611 -12.23 -13.10 -8.24
C HIS A 611 -12.53 -14.60 -8.21
N GLY A 612 -11.69 -15.42 -8.84
CA GLY A 612 -11.86 -16.88 -8.83
C GLY A 612 -11.74 -17.51 -7.44
N ALA A 613 -10.88 -17.00 -6.57
CA ALA A 613 -10.74 -17.50 -5.19
C ALA A 613 -12.01 -17.34 -4.35
N ALA A 614 -12.88 -16.38 -4.69
CA ALA A 614 -14.15 -16.14 -4.00
C ALA A 614 -15.31 -16.99 -4.55
N CYS A 615 -15.08 -17.83 -5.56
CA CYS A 615 -16.12 -18.59 -6.24
C CYS A 615 -16.19 -20.05 -5.78
N ASP A 616 -17.41 -20.55 -5.58
CA ASP A 616 -17.70 -21.99 -5.48
C ASP A 616 -17.94 -22.56 -6.89
N PHE A 617 -17.00 -23.36 -7.39
CA PHE A 617 -17.11 -23.95 -8.73
C PHE A 617 -17.80 -25.31 -8.62
N VAL A 618 -19.12 -25.35 -8.83
CA VAL A 618 -19.91 -26.59 -8.73
C VAL A 618 -19.96 -27.35 -10.07
N ASP A 619 -19.84 -26.69 -11.24
CA ASP A 619 -19.88 -27.31 -12.58
C ASP A 619 -19.46 -26.28 -13.69
N PRO A 620 -19.64 -26.52 -15.01
CA PRO A 620 -18.66 -26.75 -16.10
C PRO A 620 -17.66 -25.61 -16.42
N LYS A 621 -17.68 -24.49 -15.69
CA LYS A 621 -16.82 -23.31 -15.94
C LYS A 621 -15.34 -23.53 -15.64
N GLN A 622 -14.96 -24.69 -15.11
CA GLN A 622 -13.55 -25.12 -15.07
C GLN A 622 -12.96 -25.24 -16.48
N ASP A 623 -13.79 -25.47 -17.51
CA ASP A 623 -13.37 -25.53 -18.91
C ASP A 623 -12.53 -24.32 -19.32
N MET A 624 -12.92 -23.11 -18.92
CA MET A 624 -12.22 -21.91 -19.39
C MET A 624 -10.89 -21.70 -18.66
N ILE A 625 -10.82 -21.99 -17.36
CA ILE A 625 -9.57 -21.93 -16.59
C ILE A 625 -8.59 -22.97 -17.13
N HIS A 626 -9.07 -24.20 -17.37
CA HIS A 626 -8.26 -25.26 -17.95
C HIS A 626 -7.83 -24.97 -19.38
N LYS A 627 -8.73 -24.43 -20.22
CA LYS A 627 -8.39 -23.95 -21.59
C LYS A 627 -7.31 -22.86 -21.53
N PHE A 628 -7.47 -21.89 -20.65
CA PHE A 628 -6.48 -20.83 -20.44
C PHE A 628 -5.13 -21.42 -19.99
N PHE A 629 -5.12 -22.31 -19.00
CA PHE A 629 -3.89 -22.97 -18.55
C PHE A 629 -3.27 -23.88 -19.61
N ALA A 630 -4.07 -24.52 -20.47
CA ALA A 630 -3.59 -25.36 -21.56
C ALA A 630 -2.81 -24.56 -22.62
N THR A 631 -3.04 -23.23 -22.73
CA THR A 631 -2.25 -22.37 -23.63
C THR A 631 -0.75 -22.36 -23.30
N ARG A 632 -0.34 -22.81 -22.10
CA ARG A 632 1.07 -23.02 -21.73
C ARG A 632 1.82 -23.99 -22.66
N SER A 633 1.10 -24.82 -23.40
CA SER A 633 1.68 -25.76 -24.37
C SER A 633 1.97 -25.12 -25.73
N LEU A 634 1.48 -23.89 -25.96
CA LEU A 634 1.71 -23.13 -27.19
C LEU A 634 3.09 -22.43 -27.15
N PRO A 635 3.62 -21.98 -28.32
CA PRO A 635 4.82 -21.14 -28.38
C PRO A 635 4.69 -19.91 -27.45
N GLY A 636 5.80 -19.55 -26.78
CA GLY A 636 5.79 -18.45 -25.79
C GLY A 636 4.83 -18.67 -24.61
N ARG A 637 4.39 -19.92 -24.37
CA ARG A 637 3.37 -20.31 -23.39
C ARG A 637 1.99 -19.67 -23.63
N GLY A 638 1.71 -19.17 -24.83
CA GLY A 638 0.42 -18.59 -25.22
C GLY A 638 -0.11 -17.54 -24.24
N ASN A 639 -1.44 -17.41 -24.14
CA ASN A 639 -2.08 -16.45 -23.23
C ASN A 639 -1.60 -16.60 -21.76
N TYR A 640 -1.30 -17.83 -21.31
CA TYR A 640 -0.74 -18.11 -19.99
C TYR A 640 0.64 -17.44 -19.79
N GLY A 641 1.51 -17.51 -20.79
CA GLY A 641 2.81 -16.84 -20.78
C GLY A 641 2.70 -15.33 -20.68
N MET A 642 1.82 -14.74 -21.49
CA MET A 642 1.56 -13.30 -21.45
C MET A 642 1.01 -12.87 -20.08
N TRP A 643 0.05 -13.61 -19.53
CA TRP A 643 -0.48 -13.38 -18.20
C TRP A 643 0.62 -13.41 -17.13
N MET A 644 1.47 -14.44 -17.15
CA MET A 644 2.59 -14.52 -16.22
C MET A 644 3.53 -13.32 -16.36
N GLN A 645 3.90 -12.93 -17.58
CA GLN A 645 4.74 -11.76 -17.80
C GLN A 645 4.13 -10.48 -17.21
N MET A 646 2.80 -10.31 -17.33
CA MET A 646 2.09 -9.18 -16.72
C MET A 646 2.05 -9.24 -15.20
N LEU A 647 1.81 -10.43 -14.63
CA LEU A 647 1.80 -10.65 -13.18
C LEU A 647 3.17 -10.38 -12.56
N LEU A 648 4.25 -10.69 -13.29
CA LEU A 648 5.62 -10.44 -12.88
C LEU A 648 5.99 -8.93 -12.91
N ARG A 649 5.21 -8.02 -13.54
CA ARG A 649 5.45 -6.55 -13.47
C ARG A 649 6.87 -6.12 -13.87
N THR A 650 7.36 -6.56 -15.03
CA THR A 650 8.68 -6.15 -15.56
C THR A 650 8.68 -4.72 -16.12
N THR A 651 9.74 -3.97 -15.81
CA THR A 651 10.23 -2.87 -16.66
C THR A 651 11.33 -3.42 -17.57
N ALA A 652 11.40 -2.96 -18.82
CA ALA A 652 12.44 -3.34 -19.77
C ALA A 652 13.84 -3.36 -19.14
N GLY A 653 14.55 -4.50 -19.25
CA GLY A 653 15.96 -4.65 -18.84
C GLY A 653 16.27 -5.71 -17.77
N SER A 654 15.28 -6.41 -17.19
CA SER A 654 15.57 -7.51 -16.25
C SER A 654 15.58 -8.89 -16.92
N ASN A 655 16.76 -9.29 -17.40
CA ASN A 655 17.38 -10.63 -17.41
C ASN A 655 16.55 -11.90 -17.75
N THR A 656 17.24 -12.83 -18.41
CA THR A 656 16.92 -14.25 -18.73
C THR A 656 16.17 -15.10 -17.68
N ASN A 657 16.10 -14.66 -16.42
CA ASN A 657 15.46 -15.41 -15.33
C ASN A 657 13.92 -15.41 -15.41
N ASP A 658 13.30 -14.40 -16.02
CA ASP A 658 11.84 -14.33 -16.10
C ASP A 658 11.27 -15.30 -17.14
N ALA A 659 11.93 -15.48 -18.29
CA ALA A 659 11.54 -16.51 -19.26
C ALA A 659 11.67 -17.91 -18.66
N VAL A 660 12.76 -18.18 -17.93
CA VAL A 660 12.94 -19.44 -17.18
C VAL A 660 11.83 -19.64 -16.15
N ALA A 661 11.45 -18.58 -15.42
CA ALA A 661 10.34 -18.67 -14.46
C ALA A 661 9.01 -18.93 -15.17
N ILE A 662 8.73 -18.26 -16.29
CA ILE A 662 7.51 -18.46 -17.09
C ILE A 662 7.44 -19.89 -17.64
N ASP A 663 8.54 -20.38 -18.20
CA ASP A 663 8.62 -21.71 -18.79
C ASP A 663 8.57 -22.84 -17.75
N GLY A 664 9.07 -22.59 -16.55
CA GLY A 664 9.11 -23.58 -15.46
C GLY A 664 7.88 -23.61 -14.57
N THR A 665 7.01 -22.59 -14.58
CA THR A 665 5.92 -22.49 -13.60
C THR A 665 4.67 -23.24 -14.03
N HIS A 666 4.31 -24.25 -13.24
CA HIS A 666 3.04 -24.95 -13.36
C HIS A 666 1.84 -24.11 -12.85
N PRO A 667 0.65 -24.18 -13.47
CA PRO A 667 -0.56 -23.50 -12.98
C PRO A 667 -0.90 -23.76 -11.50
N LEU A 668 -0.58 -24.96 -10.99
CA LEU A 668 -0.78 -25.34 -9.59
C LEU A 668 -0.12 -24.33 -8.62
N TYR A 669 1.04 -23.79 -8.98
CA TYR A 669 1.75 -22.80 -8.15
C TYR A 669 0.91 -21.54 -7.92
N TYR A 670 0.34 -20.95 -8.98
CA TYR A 670 -0.47 -19.74 -8.83
C TYR A 670 -1.87 -20.04 -8.29
N ALA A 671 -2.45 -21.19 -8.61
CA ALA A 671 -3.68 -21.64 -7.95
C ALA A 671 -3.50 -21.71 -6.43
N ALA A 672 -2.35 -22.22 -5.97
CA ALA A 672 -2.00 -22.24 -4.56
C ALA A 672 -1.68 -20.87 -3.97
N SER A 673 -0.95 -20.04 -4.71
CA SER A 673 -0.60 -18.67 -4.32
C SER A 673 -1.82 -17.75 -4.14
N PHE A 674 -2.86 -17.92 -4.95
CA PHE A 674 -4.10 -17.13 -4.87
C PHE A 674 -5.20 -17.80 -4.03
N GLY A 675 -4.98 -19.01 -3.52
CA GLY A 675 -5.95 -19.69 -2.66
C GLY A 675 -7.17 -20.22 -3.43
N MET A 676 -7.04 -20.49 -4.73
CA MET A 676 -8.14 -20.97 -5.57
C MET A 676 -8.42 -22.45 -5.30
N VAL A 677 -9.02 -22.75 -4.15
CA VAL A 677 -9.26 -24.11 -3.64
C VAL A 677 -9.89 -25.03 -4.69
N PRO A 678 -10.97 -24.65 -5.42
CA PRO A 678 -11.59 -25.55 -6.37
C PRO A 678 -10.72 -25.81 -7.61
N VAL A 679 -9.91 -24.83 -8.02
CA VAL A 679 -8.94 -24.98 -9.12
C VAL A 679 -7.80 -25.92 -8.72
N VAL A 680 -7.28 -25.81 -7.49
CA VAL A 680 -6.26 -26.73 -6.95
C VAL A 680 -6.80 -28.16 -6.95
N LYS A 681 -8.02 -28.38 -6.40
CA LYS A 681 -8.65 -29.71 -6.39
C LYS A 681 -8.83 -30.26 -7.81
N SER A 682 -9.24 -29.41 -8.75
CA SER A 682 -9.44 -29.79 -10.14
C SER A 682 -8.14 -30.21 -10.83
N ILE A 683 -7.06 -29.41 -10.70
CA ILE A 683 -5.74 -29.74 -11.28
C ILE A 683 -5.22 -31.08 -10.73
N LEU A 684 -5.29 -31.29 -9.42
CA LEU A 684 -4.82 -32.53 -8.78
C LEU A 684 -5.65 -33.75 -9.22
N ALA A 685 -6.92 -33.57 -9.57
CA ALA A 685 -7.78 -34.64 -10.07
C ALA A 685 -7.54 -34.93 -11.56
N SER A 686 -7.24 -33.91 -12.38
CA SER A 686 -7.02 -34.06 -13.82
C SER A 686 -5.60 -34.50 -14.20
N GLU A 687 -4.60 -34.19 -13.36
CA GLU A 687 -3.19 -34.49 -13.60
C GLU A 687 -2.62 -35.34 -12.44
N PRO A 688 -2.88 -36.66 -12.39
CA PRO A 688 -2.50 -37.50 -11.25
C PRO A 688 -0.98 -37.64 -11.04
N ASP A 689 -0.19 -37.48 -12.10
CA ASP A 689 1.28 -37.56 -12.08
C ASP A 689 1.96 -36.19 -11.86
N ILE A 690 1.19 -35.16 -11.49
CA ILE A 690 1.72 -33.82 -11.26
C ILE A 690 2.75 -33.80 -10.12
N ASP A 691 3.90 -33.18 -10.35
CA ASP A 691 4.84 -32.86 -9.28
C ASP A 691 4.27 -31.72 -8.41
N VAL A 692 3.62 -32.11 -7.31
CA VAL A 692 3.03 -31.19 -6.33
C VAL A 692 4.07 -30.28 -5.64
N ASN A 693 5.36 -30.62 -5.75
CA ASN A 693 6.47 -29.84 -5.21
C ASN A 693 7.20 -29.02 -6.27
N ALA A 694 6.76 -29.05 -7.54
CA ALA A 694 7.41 -28.34 -8.63
C ALA A 694 7.58 -26.84 -8.30
N PRO A 695 8.81 -26.30 -8.36
CA PRO A 695 9.06 -24.90 -8.04
C PRO A 695 8.41 -23.97 -9.08
N GLY A 696 7.87 -22.85 -8.63
CA GLY A 696 7.20 -21.89 -9.50
C GLY A 696 7.43 -20.42 -9.13
N GLY A 697 6.97 -19.55 -10.03
CA GLY A 697 7.11 -18.11 -9.94
C GLY A 697 8.57 -17.64 -10.01
N ARG A 698 8.78 -16.33 -9.83
CA ARG A 698 10.13 -15.73 -9.79
C ARG A 698 11.05 -16.25 -8.71
N ILE A 699 10.45 -16.82 -7.68
CA ILE A 699 11.13 -17.19 -6.45
C ILE A 699 11.52 -18.67 -6.43
N GLY A 700 11.00 -19.48 -7.37
CA GLY A 700 11.27 -20.92 -7.42
C GLY A 700 10.79 -21.67 -6.18
N ALA A 701 9.70 -21.21 -5.55
CA ALA A 701 9.16 -21.81 -4.35
C ALA A 701 8.16 -22.92 -4.67
N THR A 702 7.96 -23.85 -3.74
CA THR A 702 6.94 -24.90 -3.87
C THR A 702 5.52 -24.32 -3.69
N PRO A 703 4.47 -24.96 -4.27
CA PRO A 703 3.08 -24.57 -4.07
C PRO A 703 2.66 -24.52 -2.59
N VAL A 704 3.13 -25.48 -1.77
CA VAL A 704 2.82 -25.53 -0.34
C VAL A 704 3.48 -24.38 0.43
N TRP A 705 4.70 -23.99 0.06
CA TRP A 705 5.39 -22.84 0.65
C TRP A 705 4.65 -21.54 0.35
N ILE A 706 4.33 -21.27 -0.92
CA ILE A 706 3.68 -20.00 -1.30
C ILE A 706 2.25 -19.88 -0.73
N ALA A 707 1.51 -20.99 -0.65
CA ALA A 707 0.20 -21.03 0.01
C ALA A 707 0.33 -20.75 1.51
N SER A 708 1.34 -21.32 2.18
CA SER A 708 1.62 -21.07 3.60
C SER A 708 2.00 -19.61 3.85
N LEU A 709 2.85 -19.04 2.98
CA LEU A 709 3.28 -17.65 3.04
C LEU A 709 2.11 -16.66 2.95
N ARG A 710 1.10 -17.02 2.16
CA ARG A 710 -0.10 -16.20 1.90
C ARG A 710 -1.30 -16.56 2.77
N PHE A 711 -1.13 -17.43 3.76
CA PHE A 711 -2.18 -17.88 4.68
C PHE A 711 -3.34 -18.64 4.02
N ASN A 712 -3.12 -19.23 2.84
CA ASN A 712 -4.10 -20.06 2.13
C ASN A 712 -4.14 -21.48 2.73
N PHE A 713 -4.49 -21.58 4.01
CA PHE A 713 -4.32 -22.81 4.79
C PHE A 713 -5.17 -23.99 4.31
N GLU A 714 -6.34 -23.75 3.72
CA GLU A 714 -7.11 -24.83 3.11
C GLU A 714 -6.36 -25.47 1.94
N VAL A 715 -5.72 -24.65 1.09
CA VAL A 715 -4.86 -25.16 0.01
C VAL A 715 -3.66 -25.91 0.58
N VAL A 716 -3.06 -25.44 1.69
CA VAL A 716 -1.97 -26.15 2.35
C VAL A 716 -2.42 -27.55 2.79
N ASP A 717 -3.58 -27.70 3.42
CA ASP A 717 -4.12 -29.02 3.81
C ASP A 717 -4.34 -29.93 2.60
N ILE A 718 -4.88 -29.39 1.50
CA ILE A 718 -5.10 -30.14 0.25
C ILE A 718 -3.76 -30.62 -0.35
N LEU A 719 -2.77 -29.73 -0.48
CA LEU A 719 -1.46 -30.07 -1.06
C LEU A 719 -0.72 -31.09 -0.20
N LEU A 720 -0.75 -30.97 1.14
CA LEU A 720 -0.11 -31.93 2.04
C LEU A 720 -0.76 -33.32 1.97
N ARG A 721 -2.09 -33.39 1.80
CA ARG A 721 -2.79 -34.67 1.54
C ARG A 721 -2.44 -35.27 0.18
N ALA A 722 -2.14 -34.43 -0.80
CA ALA A 722 -1.67 -34.83 -2.12
C ALA A 722 -0.16 -35.17 -2.15
N GLY A 723 0.53 -35.17 -1.01
CA GLY A 723 1.93 -35.58 -0.91
C GLY A 723 2.97 -34.45 -1.04
N ALA A 724 2.57 -33.18 -0.93
CA ALA A 724 3.53 -32.08 -0.88
C ALA A 724 4.42 -32.20 0.37
N ASP A 725 5.71 -31.90 0.21
CA ASP A 725 6.71 -31.98 1.27
C ASP A 725 6.94 -30.60 1.92
N PRO A 726 6.50 -30.39 3.18
CA PRO A 726 6.67 -29.12 3.88
C PRO A 726 8.12 -28.86 4.34
N SER A 727 9.03 -29.84 4.19
CA SER A 727 10.42 -29.75 4.59
C SER A 727 11.34 -29.14 3.53
N ILE A 728 10.87 -29.08 2.27
CA ILE A 728 11.58 -28.44 1.16
C ILE A 728 11.83 -26.97 1.48
N ARG A 729 13.09 -26.55 1.41
CA ARG A 729 13.50 -25.17 1.68
C ARG A 729 13.29 -24.30 0.44
N ASP A 730 12.63 -23.17 0.63
CA ASP A 730 12.51 -22.11 -0.37
C ASP A 730 13.90 -21.58 -0.74
N PRO A 731 14.29 -21.56 -2.03
CA PRO A 731 15.62 -21.13 -2.46
C PRO A 731 15.98 -19.69 -2.05
N GLY A 732 14.99 -18.80 -1.96
CA GLY A 732 15.24 -17.38 -1.66
C GLY A 732 15.39 -17.07 -0.18
N SER A 733 14.60 -17.71 0.69
CA SER A 733 14.64 -17.49 2.14
C SER A 733 15.49 -18.53 2.88
N GLY A 734 15.72 -19.71 2.30
CA GLY A 734 16.35 -20.85 2.95
C GLY A 734 15.49 -21.51 4.02
N LEU A 735 14.23 -21.10 4.16
CA LEU A 735 13.28 -21.59 5.16
C LEU A 735 12.33 -22.61 4.54
N ASN A 736 11.77 -23.51 5.36
CA ASN A 736 10.70 -24.43 4.95
C ASN A 736 9.43 -24.19 5.78
N VAL A 737 8.31 -24.81 5.40
CA VAL A 737 7.01 -24.56 6.04
C VAL A 737 7.06 -24.86 7.54
N LEU A 738 7.88 -25.82 7.97
CA LEU A 738 8.08 -26.15 9.38
C LEU A 738 8.84 -25.06 10.15
N ASP A 739 9.81 -24.40 9.50
CA ASP A 739 10.56 -23.28 10.08
C ASP A 739 9.65 -22.06 10.32
N LEU A 740 8.58 -21.86 9.53
CA LEU A 740 7.59 -20.79 9.76
C LEU A 740 6.94 -20.90 11.14
N LEU A 741 6.62 -22.12 11.58
CA LEU A 741 6.06 -22.35 12.92
C LEU A 741 7.06 -22.06 14.05
N ARG A 742 8.36 -22.18 13.79
CA ARG A 742 9.43 -21.94 14.79
C ARG A 742 9.80 -20.46 14.90
N MET A 743 9.68 -19.72 13.80
CA MET A 743 9.97 -18.28 13.76
C MET A 743 8.86 -17.43 14.38
N VAL A 744 7.66 -17.99 14.54
CA VAL A 744 6.50 -17.33 15.13
C VAL A 744 6.34 -17.81 16.58
N PRO A 745 6.51 -16.95 17.60
CA PRO A 745 6.31 -17.33 19.00
C PRO A 745 4.95 -18.03 19.21
N THR A 746 4.89 -18.97 20.15
CA THR A 746 3.72 -19.82 20.46
C THR A 746 2.43 -19.08 20.87
N ARG A 747 2.42 -17.74 20.89
CA ARG A 747 1.28 -16.87 21.24
C ARG A 747 0.57 -16.21 20.04
N HIS A 748 1.03 -16.41 18.80
CA HIS A 748 0.45 -15.73 17.63
C HIS A 748 -0.71 -16.51 17.01
N ARG A 749 -1.91 -15.92 17.05
CA ARG A 749 -3.17 -16.59 16.71
C ARG A 749 -3.31 -17.02 15.24
N ASN A 750 -2.54 -16.43 14.32
CA ASN A 750 -2.83 -16.54 12.89
C ASN A 750 -2.23 -17.79 12.23
N TYR A 751 -1.16 -18.39 12.76
CA TYR A 751 -0.64 -19.67 12.28
C TYR A 751 -1.27 -20.87 13.01
N HIS A 752 -2.28 -20.68 13.86
CA HIS A 752 -3.01 -21.81 14.46
C HIS A 752 -3.59 -22.74 13.41
N GLY A 753 -4.09 -22.20 12.29
CA GLY A 753 -4.57 -22.99 11.16
C GLY A 753 -3.47 -23.88 10.60
N LEU A 754 -2.30 -23.31 10.28
CA LEU A 754 -1.15 -24.06 9.78
C LEU A 754 -0.65 -25.11 10.77
N ARG A 755 -0.56 -24.75 12.06
CA ARG A 755 -0.10 -25.66 13.12
C ARG A 755 -1.05 -26.85 13.27
N ALA A 756 -2.35 -26.59 13.33
CA ALA A 756 -3.36 -27.63 13.41
C ALA A 756 -3.35 -28.56 12.19
N ILE A 757 -3.03 -28.05 11.00
CA ILE A 757 -2.86 -28.85 9.78
C ILE A 757 -1.60 -29.72 9.87
N LEU A 758 -0.46 -29.13 10.22
CA LEU A 758 0.82 -29.84 10.28
C LEU A 758 0.87 -30.88 11.41
N ASP A 759 0.08 -30.72 12.47
CA ASP A 759 0.00 -31.70 13.57
C ASP A 759 -0.81 -32.96 13.18
N ARG A 760 -1.66 -32.91 12.14
CA ARG A 760 -2.45 -34.07 11.68
C ARG A 760 -1.57 -35.20 11.12
N PRO A 761 -1.98 -36.48 11.23
CA PRO A 761 -1.32 -37.57 10.53
C PRO A 761 -1.45 -37.36 9.01
N ALA A 762 -0.34 -37.44 8.28
CA ALA A 762 -0.32 -37.17 6.84
C ALA A 762 0.81 -37.96 6.15
N PRO A 763 0.66 -38.32 4.85
CA PRO A 763 1.59 -39.19 4.13
C PRO A 763 3.05 -38.69 4.11
N TRP A 764 3.26 -37.37 4.08
CA TRP A 764 4.60 -36.77 4.11
C TRP A 764 5.36 -37.02 5.41
N LYS A 765 4.67 -37.32 6.53
CA LYS A 765 5.32 -37.64 7.81
C LYS A 765 6.02 -38.99 7.80
N ASP A 766 5.55 -39.93 6.99
CA ASP A 766 6.17 -41.24 6.83
C ASP A 766 7.41 -41.17 5.92
N GLN A 767 7.49 -40.14 5.06
CA GLN A 767 8.67 -39.84 4.24
C GLN A 767 9.81 -39.21 5.07
N LEU A 768 9.49 -38.44 6.13
CA LEU A 768 10.49 -37.83 7.04
C LEU A 768 11.14 -38.80 8.03
N LYS A 769 10.58 -40.00 8.21
CA LYS A 769 11.11 -41.05 9.10
C LYS A 769 12.08 -42.00 8.41
N LYS A 770 12.23 -41.89 7.09
CA LYS A 770 13.23 -42.57 6.27
C LYS A 770 14.38 -41.61 6.02
#